data_AF-A0A1Y0MYH4-F1
#
_entry.id   AF-A0A1Y0MYH4-F1
#
_cell.length_a   1.000
_cell.length_b   1.000
_cell.length_c   1.000
_cell.angle_alpha   90.00
_cell.angle_beta   90.00
_cell.angle_gamma   90.00
#
_symmetry.space_group_name_H-M   'P 1'
#
loop_
_entity.id
_entity.type
_entity.pdbx_description
1 polymer ?
#
loop_
_entity_poly.entity_id
_entity_poly.type
_entity_poly.pdbx_seq_one_letter_code
_entity_poly.pdbx_strand_id
1 'polypeptide(L)'
;MEETRKDIVQFINLRLASLGQPTFKDKSESADKFLDPKFEELTSGLIKSLQEKSRLLSDHLSPVDTRIQEFIDDYLKDVSIDKPTVLPNNTLILSKKGQAREVSLPPDGDTFKSDLVTTSRVKQGILNNPLNDKRTTKGTFHIVEGPLPVPLDKFEVPKIVFAHLLNAAFNPSDDLKILPFTSSQEEQAKVMVSTLMRPIVCPEVKGVISEKSLEVRFFVPGNLVSNLDFVESIFGNAGDPNLAQNDAALDTEHWTGHTGCIVLAPHLKELKKKDLGLPHFDDATERQIKDGMCWKDENDLYNDGGAFKITCRDDRGVVITLIADNYYGYSKKEIKTQISYSANLFGLVEEEHAGGAIAFARRVMGDTLDGRDYSEFHNFEHTFEGVKQLLGDTIDVKPENYAVDKKYPNIIYIPEFAYVNITTNSITWMHHSKEQKLTLSPFKTYVHPTGNKFKLEKHKSIDLWRIVDTFAEGVFCHKPCTVSGGGKSEISKSMQNAITYSNFNIQNIDEDFKKADEIIEFVYSNRWKVKDPNRPISRSFLSEKRSLSSAVKLLIPSEHNSDEFNAFLDGIPVHIRSLVLFVKRLYRQAHGELNWKEYMSVEIINGKKGTGLLYNNTPVVGSYVRIGFNEKGNWMLNKLRSDFSPCEKIQTEDDITASITIPRNRLKNLNPEFTNKSLKILTNCEAHLFQRPDEAVVRGYDKGAELDLVTEGRFLTNYELLKKEDAVVIYEDTINYDKYTQPVKDFIESIVKSDKEEEFFALPSHTRIVNGEPTKNPRYLEPNKVINETEDTYLAEVGVRLVRKMELTDPLNNVVNAVLPGRRNNPVDKAAGIRPLAVYSPIHYQETPELFMDFICSLTGKSPSTTGAGSEGALTKAPFNMLTPTTDLNNALLSHILTESNGFSTAAGYVGAENKIDHDVSLLIPEIWARIEPIDRDPKALIANGSLEKIEDFEFEGETILASRLGYRITKKFSYRCMNRIFDEPTAVFSDRMLKPELQGLEDYADGIKNITEAQQKVALNYFEDGSIEAATPPLKILLHIMAYGNYEGKHISDPELRKYFDRDYVVNSEWYKERLVLQQQKDIAFYGKQIKYLEDFISNPRNNALVLEMDINGRLKDLKQFHKEVNSENYLENLNGTIGLDPLSRK
;
A
#
# COMPACT_ATOMS: atom_id res chain seq x y z
N MET A 1 22.95 -16.68 -17.03
CA MET A 1 24.06 -17.07 -16.15
C MET A 1 24.05 -16.05 -15.03
N GLU A 2 23.81 -16.47 -13.81
CA GLU A 2 23.80 -15.56 -12.66
C GLU A 2 25.25 -15.11 -12.40
N GLU A 3 25.50 -13.79 -12.29
CA GLU A 3 26.85 -13.28 -12.03
C GLU A 3 27.31 -13.78 -10.66
N THR A 4 28.48 -14.40 -10.59
CA THR A 4 29.02 -14.84 -9.30
C THR A 4 29.50 -13.63 -8.51
N ARG A 5 29.57 -13.75 -7.17
CA ARG A 5 30.17 -12.71 -6.32
C ARG A 5 31.58 -12.31 -6.81
N LYS A 6 32.35 -13.28 -7.30
CA LYS A 6 33.68 -13.06 -7.90
C LYS A 6 33.62 -12.13 -9.11
N ASP A 7 32.67 -12.36 -10.02
CA ASP A 7 32.49 -11.52 -11.21
C ASP A 7 32.14 -10.08 -10.83
N ILE A 8 31.29 -9.90 -9.81
CA ILE A 8 30.89 -8.58 -9.30
C ILE A 8 32.10 -7.83 -8.70
N VAL A 9 32.88 -8.49 -7.82
CA VAL A 9 34.09 -7.91 -7.21
C VAL A 9 35.10 -7.51 -8.28
N GLN A 10 35.35 -8.38 -9.26
CA GLN A 10 36.28 -8.11 -10.35
C GLN A 10 35.81 -6.92 -11.23
N PHE A 11 34.51 -6.84 -11.52
CA PHE A 11 33.93 -5.72 -12.24
C PHE A 11 34.06 -4.40 -11.49
N ILE A 12 33.80 -4.39 -10.18
CA ILE A 12 33.97 -3.20 -9.32
C ILE A 12 35.43 -2.74 -9.36
N ASN A 13 36.38 -3.67 -9.25
CA ASN A 13 37.82 -3.35 -9.36
C ASN A 13 38.18 -2.71 -10.70
N LEU A 14 37.66 -3.23 -11.81
CA LEU A 14 37.86 -2.60 -13.13
C LEU A 14 37.32 -1.18 -13.19
N ARG A 15 36.13 -0.93 -12.61
CA ARG A 15 35.53 0.41 -12.55
C ARG A 15 36.38 1.36 -11.69
N LEU A 16 36.79 0.94 -10.49
CA LEU A 16 37.68 1.73 -9.62
C LEU A 16 39.00 2.05 -10.31
N ALA A 17 39.62 1.05 -10.94
CA ALA A 17 40.85 1.23 -11.71
C ALA A 17 40.64 2.24 -12.86
N SER A 18 39.51 2.19 -13.58
CA SER A 18 39.21 3.15 -14.65
C SER A 18 39.06 4.60 -14.16
N LEU A 19 38.66 4.80 -12.90
CA LEU A 19 38.57 6.11 -12.24
C LEU A 19 39.92 6.58 -11.65
N GLY A 20 40.96 5.75 -11.73
CA GLY A 20 42.25 6.01 -11.10
C GLY A 20 42.23 5.87 -9.58
N GLN A 21 41.28 5.13 -9.04
CA GLN A 21 41.13 4.89 -7.60
C GLN A 21 41.84 3.60 -7.18
N PRO A 22 42.30 3.50 -5.92
CA PRO A 22 42.76 2.24 -5.34
C PRO A 22 41.76 1.10 -5.55
N THR A 23 42.26 -0.07 -5.92
CA THR A 23 41.47 -1.30 -6.07
C THR A 23 41.59 -2.18 -4.85
N PHE A 24 40.64 -3.09 -4.66
CA PHE A 24 40.77 -4.18 -3.71
C PHE A 24 41.89 -5.16 -4.16
N LYS A 25 42.64 -5.72 -3.22
CA LYS A 25 43.68 -6.73 -3.45
C LYS A 25 43.46 -7.92 -2.52
N ASP A 26 43.46 -9.13 -3.08
CA ASP A 26 43.38 -10.35 -2.29
C ASP A 26 44.60 -10.46 -1.36
N LYS A 27 44.36 -10.74 -0.06
CA LYS A 27 45.43 -11.10 0.87
C LYS A 27 46.04 -12.44 0.44
N SER A 28 47.36 -12.59 0.53
CA SER A 28 48.09 -13.81 0.13
C SER A 28 47.51 -15.06 0.78
N GLU A 29 47.10 -14.95 2.04
CA GLU A 29 46.61 -16.03 2.91
C GLU A 29 45.08 -16.23 2.87
N SER A 30 44.33 -15.42 2.12
CA SER A 30 42.87 -15.57 2.03
C SER A 30 42.48 -16.87 1.32
N ALA A 31 41.54 -17.62 1.93
CA ALA A 31 40.97 -18.85 1.36
C ALA A 31 40.15 -18.56 0.09
N ASP A 32 39.42 -17.44 0.09
CA ASP A 32 38.67 -16.96 -1.08
C ASP A 32 39.53 -15.98 -1.89
N LYS A 33 39.67 -16.24 -3.19
CA LYS A 33 40.36 -15.39 -4.16
C LYS A 33 39.36 -14.81 -5.15
N PHE A 34 39.15 -13.50 -5.06
CA PHE A 34 38.20 -12.80 -5.93
C PHE A 34 38.85 -12.30 -7.21
N LEU A 35 40.17 -12.10 -7.21
CA LEU A 35 40.88 -11.49 -8.34
C LEU A 35 41.62 -12.53 -9.16
N ASP A 36 41.85 -12.19 -10.43
CA ASP A 36 42.74 -12.92 -11.33
C ASP A 36 43.92 -12.01 -11.68
N PRO A 37 45.11 -12.24 -11.09
CA PRO A 37 46.29 -11.41 -11.34
C PRO A 37 46.70 -11.35 -12.82
N LYS A 38 46.48 -12.45 -13.57
CA LYS A 38 46.79 -12.51 -15.00
C LYS A 38 45.80 -11.66 -15.79
N PHE A 39 44.53 -11.67 -15.40
CA PHE A 39 43.53 -10.79 -16.00
C PHE A 39 43.84 -9.30 -15.73
N GLU A 40 44.23 -8.94 -14.51
CA GLU A 40 44.63 -7.56 -14.18
C GLU A 40 45.85 -7.12 -15.01
N GLU A 41 46.88 -7.96 -15.12
CA GLU A 41 48.05 -7.70 -15.95
C GLU A 41 47.66 -7.44 -17.42
N LEU A 42 46.85 -8.34 -17.99
CA LEU A 42 46.40 -8.28 -19.39
C LEU A 42 45.47 -7.09 -19.67
N THR A 43 44.69 -6.63 -18.70
CA THR A 43 43.75 -5.52 -18.86
C THR A 43 44.34 -4.15 -18.49
N SER A 44 45.48 -4.11 -17.79
CA SER A 44 46.11 -2.87 -17.31
C SER A 44 46.36 -1.82 -18.40
N GLY A 45 46.82 -2.24 -19.59
CA GLY A 45 47.06 -1.36 -20.73
C GLY A 45 45.77 -0.72 -21.26
N LEU A 46 44.67 -1.49 -21.30
CA LEU A 46 43.35 -1.00 -21.70
C LEU A 46 42.81 0.01 -20.67
N ILE A 47 42.93 -0.30 -19.39
CA ILE A 47 42.47 0.58 -18.29
C ILE A 47 43.21 1.92 -18.31
N LYS A 48 44.54 1.92 -18.46
CA LYS A 48 45.33 3.16 -18.58
C LYS A 48 44.90 3.97 -19.81
N SER A 49 44.62 3.32 -20.93
CA SER A 49 44.08 4.01 -22.11
C SER A 49 42.69 4.62 -21.84
N LEU A 50 41.83 3.93 -21.10
CA LEU A 50 40.52 4.46 -20.69
C LEU A 50 40.66 5.67 -19.75
N GLN A 51 41.61 5.64 -18.80
CA GLN A 51 41.89 6.78 -17.93
C GLN A 51 42.30 8.03 -18.72
N GLU A 52 43.24 7.90 -19.68
CA GLU A 52 43.67 9.03 -20.50
C GLU A 52 42.52 9.59 -21.35
N LYS A 53 41.67 8.72 -21.92
CA LYS A 53 40.47 9.15 -22.65
C LYS A 53 39.45 9.83 -21.74
N SER A 54 39.27 9.32 -20.52
CA SER A 54 38.35 9.92 -19.54
C SER A 54 38.77 11.33 -19.14
N ARG A 55 40.09 11.61 -19.04
CA ARG A 55 40.60 12.97 -18.78
C ARG A 55 40.26 13.95 -19.91
N LEU A 56 40.23 13.47 -21.16
CA LEU A 56 39.82 14.30 -22.30
C LEU A 56 38.29 14.56 -22.35
N LEU A 57 37.51 13.75 -21.63
CA LEU A 57 36.06 13.81 -21.57
C LEU A 57 35.55 14.28 -20.19
N SER A 58 36.41 14.85 -19.35
CA SER A 58 36.07 15.23 -17.96
C SER A 58 34.90 16.19 -17.86
N ASP A 59 34.70 17.00 -18.90
CA ASP A 59 33.66 18.03 -18.96
C ASP A 59 32.39 17.53 -19.67
N HIS A 60 32.40 16.29 -20.17
CA HIS A 60 31.24 15.67 -20.81
C HIS A 60 30.36 15.00 -19.76
N LEU A 61 29.18 15.58 -19.51
CA LEU A 61 28.15 15.01 -18.65
C LEU A 61 27.31 13.96 -19.40
N SER A 62 26.75 13.01 -18.66
CA SER A 62 25.71 12.11 -19.20
C SER A 62 24.45 12.92 -19.57
N PRO A 63 23.56 12.44 -20.47
CA PRO A 63 22.38 13.20 -20.89
C PRO A 63 21.51 13.68 -19.72
N VAL A 64 21.33 12.84 -18.71
CA VAL A 64 20.58 13.18 -17.50
C VAL A 64 21.31 14.19 -16.61
N ASP A 65 22.63 14.07 -16.47
CA ASP A 65 23.43 15.03 -15.72
C ASP A 65 23.49 16.39 -16.44
N THR A 66 23.48 16.40 -17.78
CA THR A 66 23.33 17.64 -18.58
C THR A 66 22.02 18.34 -18.27
N ARG A 67 20.88 17.63 -18.27
CA ARG A 67 19.57 18.21 -17.91
C ARG A 67 19.57 18.82 -16.51
N ILE A 68 20.22 18.15 -15.56
CA ILE A 68 20.33 18.64 -14.17
C ILE A 68 21.24 19.87 -14.11
N GLN A 69 22.41 19.85 -14.77
CA GLN A 69 23.35 20.98 -14.76
C GLN A 69 22.75 22.22 -15.45
N GLU A 70 22.09 22.06 -16.59
CA GLU A 70 21.41 23.16 -17.29
C GLU A 70 20.35 23.82 -16.40
N PHE A 71 19.63 23.03 -15.60
CA PHE A 71 18.70 23.55 -14.60
C PHE A 71 19.41 24.31 -13.49
N ILE A 72 20.50 23.77 -12.92
CA ILE A 72 21.30 24.46 -11.88
C ILE A 72 21.77 25.82 -12.39
N ASP A 73 22.38 25.82 -13.58
CA ASP A 73 23.00 27.00 -14.17
C ASP A 73 21.97 28.10 -14.44
N ASP A 74 20.79 27.75 -14.98
CA ASP A 74 19.76 28.75 -15.24
C ASP A 74 18.98 29.17 -13.97
N TYR A 75 18.73 28.26 -13.01
CA TYR A 75 18.03 28.60 -11.77
C TYR A 75 18.85 29.54 -10.87
N LEU A 76 20.18 29.37 -10.86
CA LEU A 76 21.13 30.14 -10.04
C LEU A 76 21.86 31.24 -10.82
N LYS A 77 21.48 31.56 -12.06
CA LYS A 77 22.18 32.57 -12.89
C LYS A 77 22.26 33.97 -12.28
N ASP A 78 21.34 34.29 -11.38
CA ASP A 78 21.24 35.54 -10.64
C ASP A 78 22.01 35.53 -9.30
N VAL A 79 22.65 34.40 -8.97
CA VAL A 79 23.43 34.19 -7.75
C VAL A 79 24.88 33.93 -8.12
N SER A 80 25.78 34.74 -7.57
CA SER A 80 27.22 34.53 -7.71
C SER A 80 27.83 34.16 -6.37
N ILE A 81 28.45 32.98 -6.31
CA ILE A 81 29.33 32.58 -5.21
C ILE A 81 30.72 32.30 -5.78
N ASP A 82 31.78 32.60 -5.03
CA ASP A 82 33.17 32.30 -5.42
C ASP A 82 33.50 30.79 -5.31
N LYS A 83 32.55 29.91 -5.66
CA LYS A 83 32.64 28.45 -5.55
C LYS A 83 31.86 27.78 -6.68
N PRO A 84 32.32 26.63 -7.22
CA PRO A 84 31.63 25.94 -8.31
C PRO A 84 30.38 25.19 -7.84
N THR A 85 29.32 25.22 -8.64
CA THR A 85 28.08 24.45 -8.44
C THR A 85 27.91 23.35 -9.51
N VAL A 86 29.03 22.79 -9.96
CA VAL A 86 29.09 21.77 -11.01
C VAL A 86 28.90 20.37 -10.42
N LEU A 87 28.05 19.56 -11.05
CA LEU A 87 27.80 18.18 -10.66
C LEU A 87 29.08 17.33 -10.64
N PRO A 88 29.20 16.38 -9.70
CA PRO A 88 30.28 15.40 -9.72
C PRO A 88 30.17 14.49 -10.95
N ASN A 89 31.11 14.63 -11.90
CA ASN A 89 31.15 13.77 -13.09
C ASN A 89 31.98 12.49 -12.89
N ASN A 90 33.07 12.57 -12.10
CA ASN A 90 33.96 11.44 -11.84
C ASN A 90 33.47 10.58 -10.66
N THR A 91 32.36 9.86 -10.86
CA THR A 91 31.73 9.02 -9.83
C THR A 91 31.89 7.52 -10.12
N LEU A 92 31.88 6.70 -9.07
CA LEU A 92 31.69 5.25 -9.22
C LEU A 92 30.22 4.98 -9.57
N ILE A 93 29.97 4.71 -10.85
CA ILE A 93 28.62 4.41 -11.35
C ILE A 93 28.30 2.94 -11.08
N LEU A 94 27.24 2.71 -10.30
CA LEU A 94 26.69 1.39 -10.03
C LEU A 94 25.59 1.11 -11.05
N SER A 95 25.97 0.46 -12.14
CA SER A 95 25.15 0.27 -13.35
C SER A 95 24.38 -1.06 -13.38
N LYS A 96 24.50 -1.89 -12.35
CA LYS A 96 23.79 -3.17 -12.26
C LYS A 96 23.35 -3.46 -10.83
N LYS A 97 22.20 -4.13 -10.72
CA LYS A 97 21.65 -4.60 -9.45
C LYS A 97 22.65 -5.48 -8.70
N GLY A 98 22.78 -5.26 -7.40
CA GLY A 98 23.65 -6.03 -6.50
C GLY A 98 25.05 -5.43 -6.32
N GLN A 99 25.49 -4.55 -7.22
CA GLN A 99 26.79 -3.87 -7.08
C GLN A 99 26.82 -3.00 -5.83
N ALA A 100 25.74 -2.26 -5.55
CA ALA A 100 25.62 -1.41 -4.37
C ALA A 100 25.78 -2.19 -3.05
N ARG A 101 25.19 -3.39 -2.99
CA ARG A 101 25.34 -4.27 -1.82
C ARG A 101 26.76 -4.75 -1.65
N GLU A 102 27.40 -5.20 -2.73
CA GLU A 102 28.78 -5.72 -2.65
C GLU A 102 29.78 -4.63 -2.24
N VAL A 103 29.63 -3.40 -2.75
CA VAL A 103 30.52 -2.29 -2.36
C VAL A 103 30.25 -1.72 -0.96
N SER A 104 29.15 -2.12 -0.30
CA SER A 104 28.82 -1.69 1.06
C SER A 104 29.68 -2.35 2.14
N LEU A 105 30.50 -3.34 1.77
CA LEU A 105 31.41 -4.07 2.66
C LEU A 105 32.74 -4.37 1.95
N PRO A 106 33.85 -4.54 2.69
CA PRO A 106 35.08 -5.06 2.11
C PRO A 106 34.88 -6.52 1.63
N PRO A 107 35.43 -6.92 0.47
CA PRO A 107 35.30 -8.30 -0.03
C PRO A 107 35.83 -9.37 0.94
N ASP A 108 36.87 -9.03 1.70
CA ASP A 108 37.55 -9.88 2.67
C ASP A 108 37.10 -9.69 4.13
N GLY A 109 35.93 -9.07 4.35
CA GLY A 109 35.41 -8.84 5.69
C GLY A 109 33.89 -8.76 5.77
N ASP A 110 33.40 -8.93 6.99
CA ASP A 110 31.96 -8.95 7.28
C ASP A 110 31.47 -7.67 7.96
N THR A 111 32.30 -6.66 8.17
CA THR A 111 31.88 -5.42 8.84
C THR A 111 32.61 -4.20 8.29
N PHE A 112 31.87 -3.10 8.18
CA PHE A 112 32.34 -1.75 7.95
C PHE A 112 31.75 -0.82 9.01
N LYS A 113 32.56 0.11 9.54
CA LYS A 113 32.12 1.08 10.53
C LYS A 113 32.67 2.47 10.23
N SER A 114 31.78 3.45 10.24
CA SER A 114 32.08 4.87 10.25
C SER A 114 31.30 5.57 11.37
N ASP A 115 31.45 6.88 11.51
CA ASP A 115 30.67 7.69 12.45
C ASP A 115 29.17 7.74 12.08
N LEU A 116 28.83 7.41 10.82
CA LEU A 116 27.47 7.54 10.28
C LEU A 116 26.75 6.22 10.10
N VAL A 117 27.47 5.11 9.91
CA VAL A 117 26.85 3.80 9.69
C VAL A 117 27.76 2.67 10.15
N THR A 118 27.15 1.66 10.74
CA THR A 118 27.76 0.35 10.93
C THR A 118 27.03 -0.65 10.04
N THR A 119 27.75 -1.26 9.12
CA THR A 119 27.23 -2.25 8.18
C THR A 119 27.89 -3.58 8.44
N SER A 120 27.11 -4.65 8.51
CA SER A 120 27.60 -6.00 8.75
C SER A 120 26.96 -7.01 7.79
N ARG A 121 27.76 -7.94 7.29
CA ARG A 121 27.25 -9.14 6.61
C ARG A 121 26.63 -10.02 7.67
N VAL A 122 25.41 -10.47 7.42
CA VAL A 122 24.71 -11.40 8.30
C VAL A 122 24.27 -12.61 7.49
N LYS A 123 24.05 -13.75 8.13
CA LYS A 123 23.69 -15.01 7.46
C LYS A 123 22.51 -14.86 6.50
N GLN A 124 21.51 -14.06 6.88
CA GLN A 124 20.32 -13.82 6.07
C GLN A 124 20.47 -12.66 5.05
N GLY A 125 21.60 -11.95 4.99
CA GLY A 125 21.77 -10.79 4.12
C GLY A 125 22.72 -9.72 4.65
N ILE A 126 22.22 -8.49 4.81
CA ILE A 126 23.02 -7.32 5.23
C ILE A 126 22.28 -6.53 6.32
N LEU A 127 22.98 -6.23 7.42
CA LEU A 127 22.49 -5.39 8.50
C LEU A 127 23.17 -4.03 8.44
N ASN A 128 22.39 -2.96 8.31
CA ASN A 128 22.90 -1.60 8.27
C ASN A 128 22.29 -0.75 9.38
N ASN A 129 23.08 -0.36 10.37
CA ASN A 129 22.67 0.49 11.48
C ASN A 129 23.25 1.91 11.29
N PRO A 130 22.46 2.88 10.80
CA PRO A 130 22.89 4.27 10.63
C PRO A 130 22.97 4.99 11.98
N LEU A 131 23.60 6.17 12.04
CA LEU A 131 23.73 6.96 13.28
C LEU A 131 22.36 7.22 13.90
N ASN A 132 21.42 7.76 13.12
CA ASN A 132 20.05 8.00 13.51
C ASN A 132 19.16 6.80 13.16
N ASP A 133 18.42 6.27 14.14
CA ASP A 133 17.58 5.08 13.96
C ASP A 133 16.21 5.38 13.34
N LYS A 134 15.83 6.65 13.20
CA LYS A 134 14.52 7.07 12.70
C LYS A 134 14.56 8.44 12.03
N ARG A 135 13.53 8.70 11.22
CA ARG A 135 13.29 9.99 10.58
C ARG A 135 12.64 11.00 11.54
N THR A 136 13.06 12.25 11.44
CA THR A 136 12.38 13.42 12.00
C THR A 136 11.61 14.15 10.89
N THR A 137 10.45 14.71 11.19
CA THR A 137 9.62 15.47 10.23
C THR A 137 9.51 16.96 10.56
N LYS A 138 9.51 17.32 11.84
CA LYS A 138 9.38 18.71 12.29
C LYS A 138 10.61 19.53 11.87
N GLY A 139 10.39 20.60 11.10
CA GLY A 139 11.47 21.50 10.67
C GLY A 139 12.53 20.83 9.82
N THR A 140 12.14 19.85 8.99
CA THR A 140 13.10 19.06 8.19
C THR A 140 12.95 19.21 6.69
N PHE A 141 11.91 19.90 6.20
CA PHE A 141 11.65 20.02 4.76
C PHE A 141 11.72 21.49 4.34
N HIS A 142 12.80 21.81 3.66
CA HIS A 142 13.11 23.15 3.17
C HIS A 142 12.96 23.19 1.65
N ILE A 143 12.59 24.34 1.12
CA ILE A 143 12.37 24.55 -0.31
C ILE A 143 13.02 25.86 -0.71
N VAL A 144 13.79 25.84 -1.80
CA VAL A 144 14.44 27.02 -2.35
C VAL A 144 13.39 27.96 -2.94
N GLU A 145 13.49 29.25 -2.65
CA GLU A 145 12.65 30.28 -3.25
C GLU A 145 12.72 30.24 -4.78
N GLY A 146 11.60 30.55 -5.45
CA GLY A 146 11.49 30.47 -6.90
C GLY A 146 10.11 30.83 -7.43
N PRO A 147 9.81 30.54 -8.71
CA PRO A 147 8.54 30.89 -9.34
C PRO A 147 7.37 30.08 -8.78
N LEU A 148 7.62 28.84 -8.32
CA LEU A 148 6.62 28.05 -7.61
C LEU A 148 6.67 28.37 -6.11
N PRO A 149 5.54 28.74 -5.48
CA PRO A 149 5.51 29.18 -4.10
C PRO A 149 5.95 28.10 -3.11
N VAL A 150 6.44 28.53 -1.94
CA VAL A 150 6.82 27.67 -0.83
C VAL A 150 5.69 27.64 0.20
N PRO A 151 5.08 26.47 0.47
CA PRO A 151 4.01 26.35 1.47
C PRO A 151 4.45 26.79 2.86
N LEU A 152 3.51 27.27 3.69
CA LEU A 152 3.81 27.76 5.04
C LEU A 152 4.24 26.68 6.04
N ASP A 153 3.97 25.41 5.74
CA ASP A 153 4.42 24.29 6.55
C ASP A 153 5.86 23.83 6.20
N LYS A 154 6.52 24.51 5.25
CA LYS A 154 7.91 24.31 4.82
C LYS A 154 8.75 25.54 5.14
N PHE A 155 10.06 25.36 5.18
CA PHE A 155 10.97 26.50 5.29
C PHE A 155 11.39 27.01 3.91
N GLU A 156 11.20 28.30 3.65
CA GLU A 156 11.62 28.97 2.42
C GLU A 156 13.09 29.39 2.52
N VAL A 157 13.92 28.94 1.58
CA VAL A 157 15.37 29.13 1.61
C VAL A 157 15.82 30.04 0.47
N PRO A 158 16.62 31.08 0.74
CA PRO A 158 17.18 31.92 -0.31
C PRO A 158 18.06 31.16 -1.31
N LYS A 159 18.07 31.57 -2.58
CA LYS A 159 18.89 30.90 -3.61
C LYS A 159 20.39 30.87 -3.27
N ILE A 160 20.92 31.94 -2.66
CA ILE A 160 22.32 32.05 -2.24
C ILE A 160 22.73 30.95 -1.25
N VAL A 161 21.84 30.62 -0.31
CA VAL A 161 22.04 29.55 0.68
C VAL A 161 22.08 28.20 -0.01
N PHE A 162 21.15 27.96 -0.95
CA PHE A 162 21.15 26.72 -1.71
C PHE A 162 22.42 26.57 -2.55
N ALA A 163 22.93 27.62 -3.19
CA ALA A 163 24.17 27.57 -3.96
C ALA A 163 25.37 27.14 -3.09
N HIS A 164 25.49 27.68 -1.87
CA HIS A 164 26.50 27.26 -0.91
C HIS A 164 26.33 25.82 -0.42
N LEU A 165 25.10 25.41 -0.10
CA LEU A 165 24.78 24.03 0.30
C LEU A 165 25.06 23.03 -0.83
N LEU A 166 24.73 23.38 -2.07
CA LEU A 166 24.95 22.57 -3.26
C LEU A 166 26.44 22.35 -3.50
N ASN A 167 27.25 23.42 -3.43
CA ASN A 167 28.70 23.32 -3.51
C ASN A 167 29.25 22.39 -2.40
N ALA A 168 28.82 22.56 -1.15
CA ALA A 168 29.27 21.72 -0.05
C ALA A 168 28.84 20.25 -0.22
N ALA A 169 27.64 20.00 -0.75
CA ALA A 169 27.13 18.65 -1.00
C ALA A 169 27.93 17.91 -2.08
N PHE A 170 28.39 18.61 -3.12
CA PHE A 170 29.22 18.04 -4.18
C PHE A 170 30.68 17.85 -3.78
N ASN A 171 31.13 18.47 -2.70
CA ASN A 171 32.52 18.43 -2.23
C ASN A 171 32.62 17.91 -0.78
N PRO A 172 32.19 16.67 -0.50
CA PRO A 172 32.35 16.08 0.83
C PRO A 172 33.81 15.82 1.18
N SER A 173 34.10 15.70 2.48
CA SER A 173 35.43 15.36 2.98
C SER A 173 35.91 14.01 2.47
N ASP A 174 37.23 13.82 2.46
CA ASP A 174 37.84 12.57 2.07
C ASP A 174 37.39 11.38 2.93
N ASP A 175 37.18 11.60 4.24
CA ASP A 175 36.72 10.57 5.16
C ASP A 175 35.30 10.09 4.84
N LEU A 176 34.43 11.00 4.40
CA LEU A 176 33.07 10.66 3.98
C LEU A 176 33.05 9.90 2.65
N LYS A 177 34.06 10.12 1.80
CA LYS A 177 34.20 9.47 0.49
C LYS A 177 34.83 8.07 0.56
N ILE A 178 35.32 7.61 1.71
CA ILE A 178 35.93 6.28 1.85
C ILE A 178 34.94 5.21 1.43
N LEU A 179 35.29 4.40 0.44
CA LEU A 179 34.46 3.30 -0.03
C LEU A 179 34.68 2.03 0.84
N PRO A 180 33.63 1.46 1.45
CA PRO A 180 33.74 0.27 2.30
C PRO A 180 34.45 -0.90 1.62
N PHE A 181 34.23 -1.07 0.31
CA PHE A 181 34.88 -2.10 -0.52
C PHE A 181 36.41 -2.16 -0.41
N THR A 182 37.07 -1.03 -0.12
CA THR A 182 38.54 -0.96 0.02
C THR A 182 39.00 -0.61 1.44
N SER A 183 38.08 -0.53 2.40
CA SER A 183 38.37 -0.01 3.74
C SER A 183 39.27 -0.90 4.59
N SER A 184 39.45 -2.17 4.21
CA SER A 184 40.35 -3.11 4.88
C SER A 184 41.83 -2.96 4.48
N GLN A 185 42.14 -2.03 3.55
CA GLN A 185 43.47 -1.82 3.00
C GLN A 185 44.10 -0.50 3.45
N GLU A 186 45.43 -0.39 3.34
CA GLU A 186 46.17 0.86 3.57
C GLU A 186 45.80 1.95 2.55
N GLU A 187 45.74 1.59 1.27
CA GLU A 187 45.28 2.48 0.21
C GLU A 187 43.78 2.28 -0.03
N GLN A 188 43.00 3.31 0.31
CA GLN A 188 41.53 3.26 0.27
C GLN A 188 40.99 4.16 -0.85
N ALA A 189 40.01 3.66 -1.60
CA ALA A 189 39.29 4.44 -2.59
C ALA A 189 38.44 5.52 -1.92
N LYS A 190 38.50 6.74 -2.46
CA LYS A 190 37.78 7.92 -1.99
C LYS A 190 36.96 8.47 -3.14
N VAL A 191 35.68 8.10 -3.19
CA VAL A 191 34.80 8.38 -4.35
C VAL A 191 33.43 8.87 -3.93
N MET A 192 32.82 9.66 -4.82
CA MET A 192 31.36 9.75 -4.90
C MET A 192 30.86 8.55 -5.69
N VAL A 193 29.74 7.98 -5.26
CA VAL A 193 29.08 6.84 -5.89
C VAL A 193 27.72 7.30 -6.43
N SER A 194 27.31 6.79 -7.58
CA SER A 194 26.03 7.18 -8.16
C SER A 194 25.29 6.03 -8.86
N THR A 195 23.98 6.18 -8.98
CA THR A 195 23.12 5.29 -9.76
C THR A 195 22.04 6.08 -10.52
N LEU A 196 21.41 5.42 -11.49
CA LEU A 196 20.26 5.92 -12.25
C LEU A 196 19.07 4.99 -11.96
N MET A 197 17.90 5.58 -11.72
CA MET A 197 16.64 4.86 -11.49
C MET A 197 15.53 5.40 -12.38
N ARG A 198 14.50 4.59 -12.64
CA ARG A 198 13.31 4.95 -13.43
C ARG A 198 12.01 4.67 -12.66
N PRO A 199 11.74 5.33 -11.52
CA PRO A 199 10.54 5.07 -10.72
C PRO A 199 9.25 5.44 -11.47
N ILE A 200 8.23 4.60 -11.31
CA ILE A 200 6.93 4.70 -11.98
C ILE A 200 6.14 5.92 -11.49
N VAL A 201 5.51 6.64 -12.43
CA VAL A 201 4.67 7.83 -12.20
C VAL A 201 3.28 7.66 -12.82
N CYS A 202 3.20 7.08 -14.02
CA CYS A 202 1.95 6.72 -14.67
C CYS A 202 1.84 5.20 -14.73
N PRO A 203 0.79 4.58 -14.16
CA PRO A 203 0.57 3.14 -14.32
C PRO A 203 0.27 2.81 -15.80
N GLU A 204 0.54 1.58 -16.20
CA GLU A 204 0.02 1.06 -17.47
C GLU A 204 -1.51 0.97 -17.42
N VAL A 205 -2.16 1.41 -18.49
CA VAL A 205 -3.55 1.07 -18.78
C VAL A 205 -3.56 0.32 -20.10
N LYS A 206 -3.70 -1.00 -20.04
CA LYS A 206 -3.55 -1.90 -21.18
C LYS A 206 -4.48 -1.48 -22.32
N GLY A 207 -3.89 -1.21 -23.49
CA GLY A 207 -4.58 -0.76 -24.70
C GLY A 207 -4.91 0.75 -24.74
N VAL A 208 -4.44 1.54 -23.78
CA VAL A 208 -4.75 2.98 -23.65
C VAL A 208 -3.49 3.82 -23.53
N ILE A 209 -2.63 3.52 -22.56
CA ILE A 209 -1.36 4.23 -22.31
C ILE A 209 -0.35 3.26 -21.67
N SER A 210 0.90 3.33 -22.09
CA SER A 210 2.00 2.59 -21.50
C SER A 210 2.36 3.14 -20.11
N GLU A 211 3.04 2.32 -19.31
CA GLU A 211 3.65 2.80 -18.07
C GLU A 211 4.68 3.90 -18.36
N LYS A 212 4.70 4.94 -17.52
CA LYS A 212 5.71 6.02 -17.61
C LYS A 212 6.39 6.26 -16.29
N SER A 213 7.68 6.59 -16.35
CA SER A 213 8.56 6.82 -15.22
C SER A 213 9.20 8.22 -15.27
N LEU A 214 9.63 8.72 -14.12
CA LEU A 214 10.64 9.77 -14.07
C LEU A 214 12.04 9.14 -14.09
N GLU A 215 13.07 9.89 -14.45
CA GLU A 215 14.46 9.45 -14.26
C GLU A 215 15.07 10.11 -13.02
N VAL A 216 15.79 9.37 -12.18
CA VAL A 216 16.41 9.89 -10.96
C VAL A 216 17.89 9.56 -10.91
N ARG A 217 18.73 10.59 -10.82
CA ARG A 217 20.16 10.47 -10.51
C ARG A 217 20.38 10.60 -9.02
N PHE A 218 20.96 9.57 -8.41
CA PHE A 218 21.18 9.53 -6.96
C PHE A 218 22.67 9.44 -6.66
N PHE A 219 23.17 10.39 -5.88
CA PHE A 219 24.58 10.54 -5.51
C PHE A 219 24.76 10.36 -4.01
N VAL A 220 25.78 9.59 -3.64
CA VAL A 220 26.19 9.42 -2.24
C VAL A 220 27.72 9.45 -2.11
N PRO A 221 28.27 9.93 -1.00
CA PRO A 221 29.65 9.65 -0.61
C PRO A 221 29.87 8.14 -0.44
N GLY A 222 31.10 7.67 -0.68
CA GLY A 222 31.47 6.25 -0.63
C GLY A 222 31.00 5.51 0.62
N ASN A 223 31.08 6.13 1.80
CA ASN A 223 30.73 5.46 3.05
C ASN A 223 29.21 5.32 3.30
N LEU A 224 28.37 5.90 2.44
CA LEU A 224 26.91 5.84 2.50
C LEU A 224 26.32 5.00 1.35
N VAL A 225 27.13 4.17 0.71
CA VAL A 225 26.70 3.37 -0.46
C VAL A 225 25.60 2.35 -0.14
N SER A 226 25.42 1.98 1.13
CA SER A 226 24.27 1.17 1.58
C SER A 226 22.92 1.85 1.31
N ASN A 227 22.86 3.18 1.22
CA ASN A 227 21.65 3.89 0.81
C ASN A 227 21.30 3.64 -0.66
N LEU A 228 22.30 3.40 -1.52
CA LEU A 228 22.07 3.02 -2.91
C LEU A 228 21.55 1.58 -3.02
N ASP A 229 22.09 0.62 -2.25
CA ASP A 229 21.53 -0.76 -2.15
C ASP A 229 20.06 -0.71 -1.74
N PHE A 230 19.75 0.13 -0.76
CA PHE A 230 18.39 0.32 -0.27
C PHE A 230 17.43 0.84 -1.36
N VAL A 231 17.74 1.95 -2.04
CA VAL A 231 16.83 2.49 -3.07
C VAL A 231 16.81 1.66 -4.35
N GLU A 232 17.93 1.05 -4.73
CA GLU A 232 18.01 0.11 -5.86
C GLU A 232 17.12 -1.11 -5.64
N SER A 233 17.08 -1.63 -4.41
CA SER A 233 16.20 -2.75 -4.06
C SER A 233 14.72 -2.40 -4.23
N ILE A 234 14.33 -1.15 -3.96
CA ILE A 234 12.93 -0.70 -4.03
C ILE A 234 12.53 -0.29 -5.46
N PHE A 235 13.36 0.48 -6.17
CA PHE A 235 13.01 1.15 -7.42
C PHE A 235 13.78 0.65 -8.66
N GLY A 236 14.65 -0.34 -8.49
CA GLY A 236 15.45 -0.93 -9.57
C GLY A 236 16.72 -0.14 -9.91
N ASN A 237 17.46 -0.63 -10.91
CA ASN A 237 18.67 -0.02 -11.46
C ASN A 237 18.45 0.18 -12.96
N ALA A 238 18.63 1.41 -13.45
CA ALA A 238 18.41 1.77 -14.85
C ALA A 238 19.69 1.84 -15.69
N GLY A 239 20.79 1.24 -15.21
CA GLY A 239 22.02 1.08 -15.99
C GLY A 239 23.01 2.23 -15.88
N ASP A 240 23.97 2.24 -16.80
CA ASP A 240 24.98 3.29 -16.91
C ASP A 240 24.37 4.52 -17.63
N PRO A 241 24.30 5.70 -16.97
CA PRO A 241 23.65 6.88 -17.53
C PRO A 241 24.39 7.44 -18.76
N ASN A 242 25.63 7.04 -19.03
CA ASN A 242 26.39 7.49 -20.20
C ASN A 242 25.97 6.79 -21.50
N LEU A 243 25.19 5.70 -21.41
CA LEU A 243 24.75 4.94 -22.57
C LEU A 243 23.47 5.55 -23.15
N ALA A 244 23.42 5.72 -24.47
CA ALA A 244 22.22 6.19 -25.18
C ALA A 244 21.00 5.29 -24.92
N GLN A 245 21.23 3.98 -24.74
CA GLN A 245 20.18 3.01 -24.39
C GLN A 245 19.44 3.36 -23.08
N ASN A 246 20.10 4.08 -22.17
CA ASN A 246 19.55 4.46 -20.87
C ASN A 246 19.15 5.94 -20.80
N ASP A 247 19.26 6.70 -21.90
CA ASP A 247 18.80 8.08 -21.95
C ASP A 247 17.27 8.14 -22.08
N ALA A 248 16.62 8.68 -21.05
CA ALA A 248 15.16 8.78 -21.00
C ALA A 248 14.55 9.59 -22.16
N ALA A 249 15.30 10.55 -22.72
CA ALA A 249 14.82 11.37 -23.83
C ALA A 249 14.71 10.59 -25.16
N LEU A 250 15.42 9.46 -25.30
CA LEU A 250 15.31 8.55 -26.45
C LEU A 250 14.23 7.48 -26.25
N ASP A 251 13.71 7.34 -25.04
CA ASP A 251 12.58 6.48 -24.67
C ASP A 251 11.28 7.29 -24.66
N THR A 252 10.76 7.53 -25.86
CA THR A 252 9.57 8.37 -26.11
C THR A 252 8.30 7.79 -25.52
N GLU A 253 8.29 6.50 -25.21
CA GLU A 253 7.12 5.77 -24.74
C GLU A 253 7.01 5.77 -23.21
N HIS A 254 8.11 5.61 -22.46
CA HIS A 254 8.04 5.36 -21.01
C HIS A 254 8.61 6.48 -20.14
N TRP A 255 8.96 7.64 -20.69
CA TRP A 255 9.41 8.79 -19.91
C TRP A 255 8.30 9.85 -19.73
N THR A 256 8.21 10.42 -18.53
CA THR A 256 7.30 11.52 -18.18
C THR A 256 7.80 12.90 -18.62
N GLY A 257 9.06 13.01 -19.06
CA GLY A 257 9.70 14.30 -19.34
C GLY A 257 10.30 15.00 -18.13
N HIS A 258 10.35 14.32 -16.98
CA HIS A 258 10.84 14.88 -15.73
C HIS A 258 12.09 14.16 -15.22
N THR A 259 12.97 14.95 -14.60
CA THR A 259 14.30 14.52 -14.14
C THR A 259 14.51 14.90 -12.67
N GLY A 260 14.94 13.94 -11.87
CA GLY A 260 15.23 14.10 -10.46
C GLY A 260 16.71 13.93 -10.14
N CYS A 261 17.20 14.68 -9.16
CA CYS A 261 18.54 14.55 -8.59
C CYS A 261 18.44 14.48 -7.06
N ILE A 262 19.11 13.50 -6.45
CA ILE A 262 19.19 13.36 -4.99
C ILE A 262 20.64 13.22 -4.58
N VAL A 263 21.06 13.98 -3.56
CA VAL A 263 22.42 13.94 -3.00
C VAL A 263 22.35 13.74 -1.49
N LEU A 264 22.99 12.69 -0.97
CA LEU A 264 23.18 12.54 0.48
C LEU A 264 24.42 13.32 0.91
N ALA A 265 24.23 14.23 1.86
CA ALA A 265 25.27 15.12 2.35
C ALA A 265 25.07 15.41 3.85
N PRO A 266 25.23 14.40 4.74
CA PRO A 266 24.97 14.54 6.17
C PRO A 266 25.88 15.57 6.87
N HIS A 267 27.00 15.96 6.26
CA HIS A 267 27.90 17.01 6.78
C HIS A 267 27.33 18.42 6.65
N LEU A 268 26.26 18.64 5.86
CA LEU A 268 25.67 19.98 5.71
C LEU A 268 25.13 20.57 7.01
N LYS A 269 24.81 19.74 8.01
CA LYS A 269 24.36 20.16 9.34
C LYS A 269 25.43 20.91 10.16
N GLU A 270 26.68 20.84 9.74
CA GLU A 270 27.81 21.49 10.42
C GLU A 270 28.09 22.90 9.87
N LEU A 271 27.37 23.32 8.82
CA LEU A 271 27.57 24.61 8.18
C LEU A 271 26.88 25.72 8.98
N LYS A 272 27.55 26.87 9.11
CA LYS A 272 27.02 28.04 9.82
C LYS A 272 26.05 28.81 8.95
N LYS A 273 24.96 29.31 9.55
CA LYS A 273 23.96 30.16 8.88
C LYS A 273 24.59 31.37 8.21
N LYS A 274 25.53 32.04 8.90
CA LYS A 274 26.27 33.20 8.38
C LYS A 274 27.07 32.86 7.11
N ASP A 275 27.82 31.77 7.12
CA ASP A 275 28.68 31.35 6.01
C ASP A 275 27.89 30.90 4.77
N LEU A 276 26.62 30.55 4.96
CA LEU A 276 25.68 30.25 3.89
C LEU A 276 25.00 31.50 3.30
N GLY A 277 25.27 32.69 3.85
CA GLY A 277 24.69 33.95 3.39
C GLY A 277 23.29 34.24 3.93
N LEU A 278 22.90 33.64 5.06
CA LEU A 278 21.66 34.05 5.76
C LEU A 278 21.83 35.44 6.40
N PRO A 279 20.76 36.24 6.50
CA PRO A 279 20.80 37.55 7.13
C PRO A 279 20.96 37.45 8.65
N HIS A 280 21.52 38.50 9.26
CA HIS A 280 21.41 38.70 10.70
C HIS A 280 19.94 38.86 11.09
N PHE A 281 19.56 38.46 12.31
CA PHE A 281 18.18 38.49 12.81
C PHE A 281 17.49 39.85 12.64
N ASP A 282 18.23 40.95 12.85
CA ASP A 282 17.69 42.31 12.74
C ASP A 282 17.38 42.74 11.30
N ASP A 283 17.97 42.06 10.30
CA ASP A 283 17.77 42.31 8.87
C ASP A 283 16.85 41.25 8.23
N ALA A 284 16.35 40.30 9.01
CA ALA A 284 15.54 39.19 8.52
C ALA A 284 14.05 39.56 8.45
N THR A 285 13.38 39.08 7.40
CA THR A 285 11.92 39.16 7.28
C THR A 285 11.22 38.30 8.33
N GLU A 286 9.94 38.57 8.60
CA GLU A 286 9.14 37.75 9.52
C GLU A 286 9.11 36.26 9.11
N ARG A 287 9.05 35.97 7.80
CA ARG A 287 9.11 34.60 7.28
C ARG A 287 10.46 33.96 7.56
N GLN A 288 11.56 34.67 7.31
CA GLN A 288 12.90 34.18 7.60
C GLN A 288 13.09 33.88 9.10
N ILE A 289 12.57 34.74 9.98
CA ILE A 289 12.61 34.52 11.43
C ILE A 289 11.79 33.28 11.82
N LYS A 290 10.57 33.14 11.28
CA LYS A 290 9.68 31.99 11.54
C LYS A 290 10.29 30.66 11.09
N ASP A 291 10.97 30.68 9.95
CA ASP A 291 11.59 29.50 9.34
C ASP A 291 13.01 29.22 9.87
N GLY A 292 13.52 30.07 10.77
CA GLY A 292 14.90 29.95 11.28
C GLY A 292 15.98 30.25 10.24
N MET A 293 15.63 30.95 9.16
CA MET A 293 16.49 31.38 8.05
C MET A 293 17.14 32.75 8.34
N CYS A 294 17.70 32.88 9.54
CA CYS A 294 18.49 34.01 10.00
C CYS A 294 19.41 33.56 11.14
N TRP A 295 20.44 34.34 11.46
CA TRP A 295 21.34 34.06 12.59
C TRP A 295 21.37 35.20 13.61
N LYS A 296 21.59 34.84 14.87
CA LYS A 296 21.83 35.79 15.98
C LYS A 296 23.29 35.72 16.42
N ASP A 297 23.84 34.52 16.50
CA ASP A 297 25.26 34.27 16.73
C ASP A 297 25.91 33.86 15.41
N GLU A 298 27.12 34.33 15.15
CA GLU A 298 27.87 33.98 13.94
C GLU A 298 28.15 32.48 13.83
N ASN A 299 28.09 31.74 14.95
CA ASN A 299 28.30 30.30 15.02
C ASN A 299 27.01 29.47 14.97
N ASP A 300 25.84 30.11 14.81
CA ASP A 300 24.58 29.39 14.65
C ASP A 300 24.67 28.43 13.47
N LEU A 301 24.47 27.13 13.74
CA LEU A 301 24.46 26.10 12.70
C LEU A 301 23.15 26.15 11.90
N TYR A 302 23.23 25.83 10.62
CA TYR A 302 22.06 25.70 9.78
C TYR A 302 21.13 24.61 10.33
N ASN A 303 19.84 24.92 10.40
CA ASN A 303 18.81 24.09 11.04
C ASN A 303 19.17 23.62 12.47
N ASP A 304 19.96 24.44 13.18
CA ASP A 304 20.42 24.17 14.55
C ASP A 304 21.18 22.83 14.68
N GLY A 305 21.84 22.40 13.58
CA GLY A 305 22.55 21.12 13.48
C GLY A 305 21.64 19.89 13.29
N GLY A 306 20.33 20.09 13.15
CA GLY A 306 19.34 19.04 12.92
C GLY A 306 19.29 18.54 11.48
N ALA A 307 18.86 17.30 11.29
CA ALA A 307 18.63 16.72 9.96
C ALA A 307 17.60 17.51 9.15
N PHE A 308 17.87 17.73 7.87
CA PHE A 308 16.95 18.37 6.94
C PHE A 308 17.10 17.78 5.53
N LYS A 309 16.11 18.07 4.69
CA LYS A 309 16.22 17.99 3.23
C LYS A 309 15.86 19.35 2.65
N ILE A 310 16.57 19.74 1.59
CA ILE A 310 16.32 20.98 0.86
C ILE A 310 16.11 20.68 -0.61
N THR A 311 15.00 21.17 -1.17
CA THR A 311 14.60 20.90 -2.56
C THR A 311 14.56 22.17 -3.39
N CYS A 312 15.17 22.13 -4.57
CA CYS A 312 15.14 23.16 -5.61
C CYS A 312 14.38 22.62 -6.83
N ARG A 313 13.36 23.35 -7.29
CA ARG A 313 12.43 22.92 -8.35
C ARG A 313 11.65 24.09 -8.95
N ASP A 314 11.20 23.92 -10.19
CA ASP A 314 10.15 24.74 -10.80
C ASP A 314 9.31 23.93 -11.81
N ASP A 315 8.60 24.58 -12.73
CA ASP A 315 7.71 23.94 -13.71
C ASP A 315 8.42 23.44 -14.99
N ARG A 316 9.76 23.58 -15.08
CA ARG A 316 10.55 23.03 -16.20
C ARG A 316 10.68 21.51 -16.16
N GLY A 317 10.38 20.88 -15.02
CA GLY A 317 10.39 19.43 -14.89
C GLY A 317 11.66 18.84 -14.27
N VAL A 318 12.53 19.67 -13.67
CA VAL A 318 13.75 19.23 -13.00
C VAL A 318 13.68 19.57 -11.51
N VAL A 319 14.06 18.60 -10.68
CA VAL A 319 14.13 18.75 -9.22
C VAL A 319 15.46 18.24 -8.68
N ILE A 320 16.02 18.99 -7.71
CA ILE A 320 17.23 18.62 -6.97
C ILE A 320 16.93 18.64 -5.48
N THR A 321 17.25 17.55 -4.78
CA THR A 321 17.15 17.48 -3.32
C THR A 321 18.47 17.08 -2.66
N LEU A 322 18.90 17.86 -1.68
CA LEU A 322 20.02 17.52 -0.80
C LEU A 322 19.46 17.01 0.53
N ILE A 323 19.99 15.90 1.05
CA ILE A 323 19.55 15.29 2.30
C ILE A 323 20.71 15.30 3.31
N ALA A 324 20.54 16.02 4.42
CA ALA A 324 21.51 16.15 5.49
C ALA A 324 21.34 15.09 6.59
N ASP A 325 21.14 13.83 6.18
CA ASP A 325 21.06 12.64 7.04
C ASP A 325 21.24 11.38 6.17
N ASN A 326 21.56 10.24 6.77
CA ASN A 326 21.74 8.97 6.06
C ASN A 326 20.72 7.88 6.43
N TYR A 327 19.72 8.16 7.28
CA TYR A 327 18.67 7.20 7.56
C TYR A 327 17.86 6.89 6.29
N TYR A 328 17.77 5.59 5.95
CA TYR A 328 17.19 5.06 4.71
C TYR A 328 15.76 5.56 4.41
N GLY A 329 14.97 5.84 5.45
CA GLY A 329 13.62 6.36 5.28
C GLY A 329 13.55 7.72 4.57
N TYR A 330 14.60 8.55 4.66
CA TYR A 330 14.68 9.79 3.88
C TYR A 330 14.86 9.50 2.38
N SER A 331 15.77 8.58 2.02
CA SER A 331 16.03 8.19 0.63
C SER A 331 14.78 7.65 -0.06
N LYS A 332 14.03 6.73 0.59
CA LYS A 332 12.75 6.22 0.07
C LYS A 332 11.74 7.35 -0.16
N LYS A 333 11.54 8.19 0.85
CA LYS A 333 10.50 9.22 0.83
C LYS A 333 10.84 10.39 -0.06
N GLU A 334 12.11 10.61 -0.38
CA GLU A 334 12.48 11.63 -1.37
C GLU A 334 12.14 11.18 -2.79
N ILE A 335 12.35 9.92 -3.14
CA ILE A 335 11.88 9.38 -4.42
C ILE A 335 10.35 9.50 -4.53
N LYS A 336 9.60 9.19 -3.46
CA LYS A 336 8.15 9.48 -3.38
C LYS A 336 7.82 10.95 -3.68
N THR A 337 8.59 11.87 -3.09
CA THR A 337 8.39 13.32 -3.27
C THR A 337 8.60 13.72 -4.75
N GLN A 338 9.63 13.17 -5.40
CA GLN A 338 9.91 13.42 -6.83
C GLN A 338 8.90 12.75 -7.77
N ILE A 339 8.36 11.58 -7.43
CA ILE A 339 7.21 10.97 -8.13
C ILE A 339 6.00 11.91 -8.05
N SER A 340 5.69 12.43 -6.85
CA SER A 340 4.58 13.37 -6.67
C SER A 340 4.77 14.68 -7.44
N TYR A 341 6.00 15.18 -7.53
CA TYR A 341 6.33 16.33 -8.37
C TYR A 341 6.07 16.02 -9.86
N SER A 342 6.60 14.89 -10.34
CA SER A 342 6.41 14.45 -11.72
C SER A 342 4.94 14.26 -12.08
N ALA A 343 4.15 13.62 -11.20
CA ALA A 343 2.71 13.42 -11.38
C ALA A 343 1.96 14.74 -11.57
N ASN A 344 2.23 15.71 -10.69
CA ASN A 344 1.59 17.02 -10.73
C ASN A 344 1.91 17.83 -11.99
N LEU A 345 3.12 17.71 -12.54
CA LEU A 345 3.53 18.39 -13.78
C LEU A 345 3.11 17.64 -15.05
N PHE A 346 2.95 16.31 -14.96
CA PHE A 346 2.53 15.46 -16.07
C PHE A 346 1.03 15.60 -16.34
N GLY A 347 0.23 15.76 -15.29
CA GLY A 347 -1.23 15.73 -15.36
C GLY A 347 -1.77 14.30 -15.53
N LEU A 348 -3.09 14.14 -15.54
CA LEU A 348 -3.82 12.85 -15.63
C LEU A 348 -3.64 11.86 -14.48
N VAL A 349 -2.51 11.94 -13.77
CA VAL A 349 -2.07 10.96 -12.77
C VAL A 349 -1.93 11.57 -11.38
N GLU A 350 -1.94 10.72 -10.37
CA GLU A 350 -1.75 11.09 -8.97
C GLU A 350 -0.65 10.21 -8.36
N GLU A 351 0.13 10.78 -7.45
CA GLU A 351 0.94 10.01 -6.51
C GLU A 351 0.19 9.95 -5.19
N GLU A 352 0.03 8.75 -4.63
CA GLU A 352 -0.79 8.54 -3.44
C GLU A 352 -0.01 7.85 -2.31
N HIS A 353 -0.28 8.27 -1.08
CA HIS A 353 0.13 7.54 0.12
C HIS A 353 -1.02 6.62 0.55
N ALA A 354 -1.06 5.43 -0.08
CA ALA A 354 -2.20 4.52 0.01
C ALA A 354 -1.77 3.05 0.13
N GLY A 355 -2.64 2.24 0.71
CA GLY A 355 -2.55 0.78 0.69
C GLY A 355 -3.78 0.18 0.02
N GLY A 356 -3.70 -1.07 -0.44
CA GLY A 356 -4.79 -1.63 -1.24
C GLY A 356 -4.63 -3.12 -1.50
N ALA A 357 -5.78 -3.77 -1.77
CA ALA A 357 -5.82 -5.15 -2.19
C ALA A 357 -7.11 -5.46 -2.98
N ILE A 358 -7.01 -6.41 -3.91
CA ILE A 358 -8.19 -7.08 -4.48
C ILE A 358 -8.56 -8.23 -3.56
N ALA A 359 -9.74 -8.13 -2.94
CA ALA A 359 -10.24 -9.12 -2.00
C ALA A 359 -11.25 -10.07 -2.66
N PHE A 360 -10.87 -11.34 -2.78
CA PHE A 360 -11.72 -12.41 -3.32
C PHE A 360 -12.42 -13.11 -2.17
N ALA A 361 -13.75 -13.03 -2.14
CA ALA A 361 -14.54 -13.71 -1.12
C ALA A 361 -14.31 -15.23 -1.18
N ARG A 362 -14.17 -15.82 0.00
CA ARG A 362 -14.03 -17.27 0.18
C ARG A 362 -15.13 -17.83 1.06
N ARG A 363 -15.59 -19.04 0.74
CA ARG A 363 -16.51 -19.82 1.58
C ARG A 363 -16.02 -21.24 1.77
N VAL A 364 -16.26 -21.77 2.96
CA VAL A 364 -16.10 -23.19 3.24
C VAL A 364 -17.33 -23.93 2.73
N MET A 365 -17.08 -24.84 1.80
CA MET A 365 -18.06 -25.79 1.29
C MET A 365 -18.11 -27.02 2.20
N GLY A 366 -19.13 -27.85 1.99
CA GLY A 366 -19.28 -29.09 2.73
C GLY A 366 -18.33 -30.19 2.31
N ASP A 367 -18.75 -31.41 2.64
CA ASP A 367 -18.09 -32.63 2.16
C ASP A 367 -18.31 -32.81 0.64
N THR A 368 -19.27 -32.09 0.06
CA THR A 368 -19.67 -32.17 -1.34
C THR A 368 -19.85 -30.79 -1.99
N LEU A 369 -19.71 -30.74 -3.31
CA LEU A 369 -19.98 -29.58 -4.17
C LEU A 369 -20.49 -30.08 -5.53
N ASP A 370 -21.64 -29.57 -5.99
CA ASP A 370 -22.19 -29.85 -7.34
C ASP A 370 -22.00 -28.63 -8.24
N GLY A 371 -21.27 -28.78 -9.35
CA GLY A 371 -21.09 -27.74 -10.37
C GLY A 371 -22.40 -27.25 -11.01
N ARG A 372 -23.46 -28.07 -10.98
CA ARG A 372 -24.80 -27.65 -11.45
C ARG A 372 -25.33 -26.43 -10.72
N ASP A 373 -25.08 -26.31 -9.42
CA ASP A 373 -25.51 -25.14 -8.63
C ASP A 373 -24.91 -23.84 -9.17
N TYR A 374 -23.63 -23.88 -9.61
CA TYR A 374 -22.93 -22.72 -10.17
C TYR A 374 -23.43 -22.43 -11.58
N SER A 375 -23.62 -23.48 -12.39
CA SER A 375 -24.17 -23.35 -13.73
C SER A 375 -25.56 -22.74 -13.72
N GLU A 376 -26.47 -23.21 -12.85
CA GLU A 376 -27.81 -22.65 -12.67
C GLU A 376 -27.78 -21.19 -12.23
N PHE A 377 -26.91 -20.84 -11.27
CA PHE A 377 -26.76 -19.46 -10.79
C PHE A 377 -26.35 -18.48 -11.90
N HIS A 378 -25.56 -18.95 -12.86
CA HIS A 378 -25.15 -18.19 -14.03
C HIS A 378 -25.95 -18.55 -15.31
N ASN A 379 -27.19 -19.01 -15.18
CA ASN A 379 -28.09 -19.30 -16.31
C ASN A 379 -27.50 -20.23 -17.40
N PHE A 380 -26.63 -21.17 -17.00
CA PHE A 380 -25.92 -22.12 -17.86
C PHE A 380 -25.05 -21.46 -18.95
N GLU A 381 -24.60 -20.24 -18.71
CA GLU A 381 -23.84 -19.45 -19.68
C GLU A 381 -22.35 -19.78 -19.76
N HIS A 382 -21.80 -20.48 -18.77
CA HIS A 382 -20.39 -20.82 -18.68
C HIS A 382 -20.22 -22.34 -18.81
N THR A 383 -19.53 -22.76 -19.86
CA THR A 383 -19.33 -24.18 -20.19
C THR A 383 -17.86 -24.49 -20.34
N PHE A 384 -17.49 -25.76 -20.21
CA PHE A 384 -16.12 -26.20 -20.43
C PHE A 384 -15.66 -26.02 -21.89
N GLU A 385 -16.57 -26.11 -22.87
CA GLU A 385 -16.25 -25.71 -24.25
C GLU A 385 -15.88 -24.23 -24.35
N GLY A 386 -16.57 -23.36 -23.60
CA GLY A 386 -16.20 -21.95 -23.48
C GLY A 386 -14.81 -21.78 -22.87
N VAL A 387 -14.45 -22.56 -21.85
CA VAL A 387 -13.08 -22.56 -21.29
C VAL A 387 -12.04 -22.94 -22.34
N LYS A 388 -12.30 -24.00 -23.14
CA LYS A 388 -11.41 -24.43 -24.23
C LYS A 388 -11.21 -23.33 -25.26
N GLN A 389 -12.27 -22.61 -25.60
CA GLN A 389 -12.20 -21.51 -26.55
C GLN A 389 -11.40 -20.33 -25.98
N LEU A 390 -11.76 -19.85 -24.79
CA LEU A 390 -11.19 -18.65 -24.19
C LEU A 390 -9.71 -18.82 -23.82
N LEU A 391 -9.33 -20.00 -23.31
CA LEU A 391 -7.95 -20.27 -22.88
C LEU A 391 -7.09 -20.92 -23.99
N GLY A 392 -7.71 -21.54 -24.99
CA GLY A 392 -7.03 -22.06 -26.18
C GLY A 392 -5.77 -22.86 -25.86
N ASP A 393 -4.64 -22.40 -26.41
CA ASP A 393 -3.36 -23.10 -26.31
C ASP A 393 -2.68 -22.97 -24.93
N THR A 394 -3.20 -22.22 -23.95
CA THR A 394 -2.60 -22.14 -22.61
C THR A 394 -2.92 -23.34 -21.73
N ILE A 395 -3.87 -24.18 -22.16
CA ILE A 395 -4.30 -25.38 -21.45
C ILE A 395 -4.06 -26.64 -22.27
N ASP A 396 -3.86 -27.75 -21.59
CA ASP A 396 -3.76 -29.09 -22.17
C ASP A 396 -5.04 -29.88 -21.88
N VAL A 397 -5.90 -29.96 -22.89
CA VAL A 397 -7.21 -30.65 -22.79
C VAL A 397 -7.01 -32.15 -22.86
N LYS A 398 -7.52 -32.85 -21.85
CA LYS A 398 -7.40 -34.30 -21.71
C LYS A 398 -8.59 -35.05 -22.33
N PRO A 399 -8.41 -36.32 -22.77
CA PRO A 399 -9.46 -37.13 -23.37
C PRO A 399 -10.70 -37.32 -22.48
N GLU A 400 -10.51 -37.26 -21.16
CA GLU A 400 -11.58 -37.37 -20.17
C GLU A 400 -12.42 -36.08 -20.03
N ASN A 401 -12.13 -35.05 -20.82
CA ASN A 401 -12.82 -33.76 -20.83
C ASN A 401 -12.60 -32.92 -19.57
N TYR A 402 -11.33 -32.77 -19.17
CA TYR A 402 -10.85 -31.74 -18.25
C TYR A 402 -9.57 -31.15 -18.86
N ALA A 403 -9.03 -30.07 -18.30
CA ALA A 403 -7.76 -29.52 -18.78
C ALA A 403 -6.77 -29.22 -17.65
N VAL A 404 -5.49 -29.26 -17.99
CA VAL A 404 -4.39 -28.88 -17.10
C VAL A 404 -3.78 -27.60 -17.62
N ASP A 405 -3.55 -26.62 -16.75
CA ASP A 405 -2.84 -25.41 -17.14
C ASP A 405 -1.38 -25.72 -17.52
N LYS A 406 -0.90 -25.17 -18.63
CA LYS A 406 0.48 -25.43 -19.09
C LYS A 406 1.52 -24.63 -18.29
N LYS A 407 1.16 -23.47 -17.74
CA LYS A 407 2.07 -22.62 -16.96
C LYS A 407 2.14 -23.10 -15.52
N TYR A 408 1.00 -23.41 -14.92
CA TYR A 408 0.89 -23.90 -13.55
C TYR A 408 0.15 -25.25 -13.50
N PRO A 409 0.85 -26.39 -13.64
CA PRO A 409 0.22 -27.72 -13.74
C PRO A 409 -0.65 -28.16 -12.54
N ASN A 410 -0.59 -27.42 -11.43
CA ASN A 410 -1.47 -27.61 -10.27
C ASN A 410 -2.88 -27.03 -10.47
N ILE A 411 -3.08 -26.19 -11.49
CA ILE A 411 -4.38 -25.64 -11.88
C ILE A 411 -5.07 -26.60 -12.86
N ILE A 412 -6.26 -27.05 -12.49
CA ILE A 412 -7.05 -28.02 -13.23
C ILE A 412 -8.41 -27.43 -13.57
N TYR A 413 -8.73 -27.31 -14.85
CA TYR A 413 -10.04 -26.85 -15.32
C TYR A 413 -10.98 -28.05 -15.41
N ILE A 414 -12.10 -27.97 -14.70
CA ILE A 414 -13.09 -29.05 -14.59
C ILE A 414 -14.39 -28.70 -15.35
N PRO A 415 -15.19 -29.69 -15.78
CA PRO A 415 -16.48 -29.44 -16.42
C PRO A 415 -17.51 -28.74 -15.54
N GLU A 416 -18.47 -28.08 -16.20
CA GLU A 416 -19.55 -27.30 -15.58
C GLU A 416 -20.46 -28.11 -14.63
N PHE A 417 -20.53 -29.43 -14.80
CA PHE A 417 -21.34 -30.33 -13.96
C PHE A 417 -20.50 -31.30 -13.14
N ALA A 418 -19.24 -30.94 -12.88
CA ALA A 418 -18.38 -31.74 -12.01
C ALA A 418 -18.91 -31.78 -10.57
N TYR A 419 -18.91 -32.97 -9.98
CA TYR A 419 -19.32 -33.24 -8.61
C TYR A 419 -18.10 -33.59 -7.77
N VAL A 420 -17.80 -32.77 -6.77
CA VAL A 420 -16.68 -32.97 -5.84
C VAL A 420 -17.18 -33.63 -4.57
N ASN A 421 -16.50 -34.67 -4.10
CA ASN A 421 -16.83 -35.39 -2.88
C ASN A 421 -15.56 -35.77 -2.09
N ILE A 422 -15.43 -35.25 -0.86
CA ILE A 422 -14.28 -35.49 0.02
C ILE A 422 -14.29 -36.93 0.55
N THR A 423 -15.46 -37.48 0.88
CA THR A 423 -15.59 -38.84 1.45
C THR A 423 -15.12 -39.91 0.48
N THR A 424 -15.40 -39.75 -0.82
CA THR A 424 -14.90 -40.66 -1.88
C THR A 424 -13.57 -40.21 -2.48
N ASN A 425 -13.01 -39.09 -1.98
CA ASN A 425 -11.79 -38.45 -2.46
C ASN A 425 -11.76 -38.23 -3.98
N SER A 426 -12.85 -37.72 -4.55
CA SER A 426 -13.03 -37.69 -6.01
C SER A 426 -13.77 -36.48 -6.55
N ILE A 427 -13.49 -36.17 -7.82
CA ILE A 427 -14.25 -35.26 -8.67
C ILE A 427 -14.78 -36.07 -9.84
N THR A 428 -16.09 -36.12 -10.06
CA THR A 428 -16.72 -36.93 -11.11
C THR A 428 -17.62 -36.10 -12.03
N TRP A 429 -17.73 -36.52 -13.29
CA TRP A 429 -18.65 -35.92 -14.27
C TRP A 429 -18.98 -36.93 -15.37
N MET A 430 -20.03 -36.65 -16.15
CA MET A 430 -20.38 -37.46 -17.32
C MET A 430 -19.75 -36.88 -18.60
N HIS A 431 -19.09 -37.71 -19.39
CA HIS A 431 -18.59 -37.36 -20.71
C HIS A 431 -18.81 -38.52 -21.69
N HIS A 432 -19.44 -38.27 -22.85
CA HIS A 432 -19.86 -39.30 -23.81
C HIS A 432 -20.57 -40.51 -23.16
N SER A 433 -21.52 -40.22 -22.26
CA SER A 433 -22.27 -41.23 -21.49
C SER A 433 -21.41 -42.16 -20.62
N LYS A 434 -20.14 -41.80 -20.35
CA LYS A 434 -19.26 -42.47 -19.41
C LYS A 434 -18.95 -41.56 -18.24
N GLU A 435 -18.98 -42.11 -17.03
CA GLU A 435 -18.50 -41.38 -15.85
C GLU A 435 -16.97 -41.27 -15.91
N GLN A 436 -16.48 -40.05 -15.73
CA GLN A 436 -15.08 -39.71 -15.62
C GLN A 436 -14.76 -39.35 -14.16
N LYS A 437 -13.49 -39.50 -13.77
CA LYS A 437 -13.08 -39.33 -12.38
C LYS A 437 -11.66 -38.76 -12.26
N LEU A 438 -11.50 -37.78 -11.38
CA LEU A 438 -10.21 -37.35 -10.83
C LEU A 438 -10.14 -37.62 -9.35
N THR A 439 -8.93 -37.83 -8.84
CA THR A 439 -8.64 -37.85 -7.40
C THR A 439 -8.49 -36.42 -6.89
N LEU A 440 -9.16 -36.11 -5.78
CA LEU A 440 -9.05 -34.80 -5.14
C LEU A 440 -7.67 -34.67 -4.46
N SER A 441 -7.03 -33.51 -4.61
CA SER A 441 -5.69 -33.25 -4.08
C SER A 441 -5.62 -31.88 -3.41
N PRO A 442 -4.97 -31.76 -2.24
CA PRO A 442 -4.78 -30.48 -1.58
C PRO A 442 -3.71 -29.59 -2.24
N PHE A 443 -2.92 -30.16 -3.16
CA PHE A 443 -1.89 -29.44 -3.91
C PHE A 443 -2.39 -28.89 -5.24
N LYS A 444 -3.67 -29.14 -5.58
CA LYS A 444 -4.28 -28.70 -6.82
C LYS A 444 -5.39 -27.70 -6.55
N THR A 445 -5.57 -26.79 -7.50
CA THR A 445 -6.68 -25.85 -7.53
C THR A 445 -7.57 -26.19 -8.73
N TYR A 446 -8.85 -26.42 -8.48
CA TYR A 446 -9.80 -26.82 -9.51
C TYR A 446 -10.64 -25.61 -9.93
N VAL A 447 -10.61 -25.25 -11.20
CA VAL A 447 -11.27 -24.07 -11.75
C VAL A 447 -12.52 -24.48 -12.50
N HIS A 448 -13.66 -23.98 -12.05
CA HIS A 448 -14.96 -24.15 -12.70
C HIS A 448 -15.09 -23.20 -13.91
N PRO A 449 -15.93 -23.49 -14.92
CA PRO A 449 -16.12 -22.59 -16.07
C PRO A 449 -16.61 -21.17 -15.72
N THR A 450 -17.22 -20.98 -14.55
CA THR A 450 -17.59 -19.65 -14.03
C THR A 450 -16.40 -18.84 -13.49
N GLY A 451 -15.20 -19.42 -13.46
CA GLY A 451 -13.99 -18.84 -12.88
C GLY A 451 -13.83 -19.07 -11.38
N ASN A 452 -14.82 -19.69 -10.71
CA ASN A 452 -14.70 -20.09 -9.31
C ASN A 452 -13.57 -21.13 -9.12
N LYS A 453 -12.86 -21.02 -7.99
CA LYS A 453 -11.71 -21.87 -7.68
C LYS A 453 -11.99 -22.70 -6.45
N PHE A 454 -11.82 -24.01 -6.55
CA PHE A 454 -12.05 -24.96 -5.47
C PHE A 454 -10.73 -25.58 -5.01
N LYS A 455 -10.50 -25.58 -3.70
CA LYS A 455 -9.29 -26.16 -3.10
C LYS A 455 -9.64 -27.03 -1.90
N LEU A 456 -8.98 -28.19 -1.79
CA LEU A 456 -9.08 -29.03 -0.60
C LEU A 456 -8.10 -28.50 0.47
N GLU A 457 -8.63 -28.00 1.58
CA GLU A 457 -7.83 -27.40 2.65
C GLU A 457 -8.02 -28.12 3.98
N LYS A 458 -6.93 -28.24 4.75
CA LYS A 458 -6.98 -28.75 6.11
C LYS A 458 -7.35 -27.63 7.08
N HIS A 459 -8.26 -27.91 8.01
CA HIS A 459 -8.59 -27.01 9.11
C HIS A 459 -7.35 -26.75 9.96
N LYS A 460 -7.17 -25.50 10.43
CA LYS A 460 -5.94 -25.09 11.12
C LYS A 460 -5.77 -25.69 12.51
N SER A 461 -6.86 -26.08 13.18
CA SER A 461 -6.85 -26.55 14.58
C SER A 461 -7.28 -28.00 14.79
N ILE A 462 -7.86 -28.67 13.78
CA ILE A 462 -8.35 -30.06 13.89
C ILE A 462 -8.04 -30.82 12.60
N ASP A 463 -8.01 -32.15 12.67
CA ASP A 463 -7.78 -33.04 11.53
C ASP A 463 -9.01 -33.20 10.63
N LEU A 464 -9.51 -32.06 10.14
CA LEU A 464 -10.65 -31.99 9.24
C LEU A 464 -10.22 -31.40 7.90
N TRP A 465 -10.61 -32.04 6.80
CA TRP A 465 -10.46 -31.51 5.45
C TRP A 465 -11.77 -30.91 4.96
N ARG A 466 -11.69 -29.83 4.19
CA ARG A 466 -12.85 -29.11 3.67
C ARG A 466 -12.55 -28.54 2.28
N ILE A 467 -13.57 -28.42 1.44
CA ILE A 467 -13.45 -27.70 0.18
C ILE A 467 -13.63 -26.20 0.47
N VAL A 468 -12.74 -25.37 -0.04
CA VAL A 468 -12.87 -23.91 0.00
C VAL A 468 -13.09 -23.41 -1.42
N ASP A 469 -14.15 -22.61 -1.58
CA ASP A 469 -14.51 -21.94 -2.84
C ASP A 469 -14.06 -20.48 -2.76
N THR A 470 -13.24 -20.08 -3.72
CA THR A 470 -12.79 -18.70 -3.93
C THR A 470 -13.49 -18.15 -5.16
N PHE A 471 -14.10 -16.98 -5.02
CA PHE A 471 -14.90 -16.36 -6.08
C PHE A 471 -14.02 -15.99 -7.29
N ALA A 472 -14.64 -15.99 -8.47
CA ALA A 472 -13.96 -15.70 -9.74
C ALA A 472 -13.37 -14.28 -9.78
N GLU A 473 -14.16 -13.32 -9.30
CA GLU A 473 -13.84 -11.90 -9.30
C GLU A 473 -13.93 -11.32 -7.88
N GLY A 474 -12.96 -10.46 -7.54
CA GLY A 474 -12.85 -9.82 -6.23
C GLY A 474 -13.23 -8.34 -6.25
N VAL A 475 -13.19 -7.72 -5.07
CA VAL A 475 -13.43 -6.27 -4.92
C VAL A 475 -12.10 -5.57 -4.66
N PHE A 476 -11.73 -4.65 -5.55
CA PHE A 476 -10.55 -3.80 -5.41
C PHE A 476 -10.81 -2.73 -4.34
N CYS A 477 -10.23 -2.96 -3.16
CA CYS A 477 -10.32 -2.07 -2.01
C CYS A 477 -9.06 -1.19 -1.94
N HIS A 478 -9.24 0.13 -1.98
CA HIS A 478 -8.19 1.15 -1.95
C HIS A 478 -8.31 1.99 -0.66
N LYS A 479 -7.20 2.21 0.05
CA LYS A 479 -7.14 2.90 1.36
C LYS A 479 -6.15 4.06 1.33
N PRO A 480 -6.56 5.23 0.78
CA PRO A 480 -5.73 6.42 0.70
C PRO A 480 -5.79 7.25 1.98
N CYS A 481 -4.99 8.31 2.04
CA CYS A 481 -5.07 9.40 3.02
C CYS A 481 -5.15 8.94 4.48
N THR A 482 -4.46 7.85 4.79
CA THR A 482 -4.55 7.17 6.09
C THR A 482 -3.33 7.51 6.92
N VAL A 483 -3.53 8.28 7.99
CA VAL A 483 -2.46 8.69 8.92
C VAL A 483 -1.74 7.50 9.53
N SER A 484 -0.54 7.72 10.07
CA SER A 484 0.24 6.69 10.74
C SER A 484 -0.54 6.01 11.87
N GLY A 485 -0.71 4.70 11.78
CA GLY A 485 -1.52 3.88 12.69
C GLY A 485 -3.04 3.95 12.43
N GLY A 486 -3.48 4.49 11.31
CA GLY A 486 -4.86 4.34 10.78
C GLY A 486 -5.09 3.01 10.04
N GLY A 487 -4.08 2.13 10.01
CA GLY A 487 -4.18 0.78 9.46
C GLY A 487 -4.18 0.71 7.93
N LYS A 488 -3.30 1.49 7.27
CA LYS A 488 -3.15 1.51 5.80
C LYS A 488 -2.82 0.11 5.24
N SER A 489 -1.72 -0.50 5.69
CA SER A 489 -1.26 -1.82 5.22
C SER A 489 -2.17 -2.98 5.66
N GLU A 490 -2.97 -2.79 6.72
CA GLU A 490 -3.92 -3.80 7.23
C GLU A 490 -4.96 -4.25 6.19
N ILE A 491 -5.23 -3.42 5.19
CA ILE A 491 -6.16 -3.75 4.10
C ILE A 491 -5.70 -4.99 3.31
N SER A 492 -4.39 -5.21 3.19
CA SER A 492 -3.80 -6.34 2.46
C SER A 492 -3.45 -7.54 3.35
N LYS A 493 -3.27 -7.35 4.66
CA LYS A 493 -2.90 -8.43 5.61
C LYS A 493 -3.99 -9.48 5.79
N SER A 494 -3.64 -10.75 5.84
CA SER A 494 -4.64 -11.83 6.01
C SER A 494 -5.34 -11.78 7.37
N MET A 495 -6.68 -11.81 7.36
CA MET A 495 -7.49 -11.97 8.58
C MET A 495 -7.28 -13.35 9.25
N GLN A 496 -6.74 -14.34 8.52
CA GLN A 496 -6.49 -15.69 9.05
C GLN A 496 -5.60 -15.69 10.30
N ASN A 497 -4.68 -14.74 10.41
CA ASN A 497 -3.79 -14.60 11.57
C ASN A 497 -4.53 -14.08 12.82
N ALA A 498 -5.69 -13.43 12.65
CA ALA A 498 -6.52 -12.93 13.75
C ALA A 498 -7.60 -13.94 14.21
N ILE A 499 -7.75 -15.08 13.50
CA ILE A 499 -8.75 -16.10 13.85
C ILE A 499 -8.20 -17.02 14.93
N THR A 500 -8.98 -17.16 16.01
CA THR A 500 -8.77 -18.16 17.05
C THR A 500 -9.83 -19.25 16.98
N TYR A 501 -9.46 -20.43 17.46
CA TYR A 501 -10.29 -21.63 17.39
C TYR A 501 -10.57 -22.14 18.81
N SER A 502 -11.84 -22.43 19.11
CA SER A 502 -12.25 -22.96 20.40
C SER A 502 -13.32 -24.02 20.25
N ASN A 503 -13.33 -25.00 21.15
CA ASN A 503 -14.33 -26.08 21.13
C ASN A 503 -15.74 -25.51 21.20
N PHE A 504 -16.62 -26.01 20.35
CA PHE A 504 -18.03 -25.67 20.38
C PHE A 504 -18.70 -26.40 21.53
N ASN A 505 -18.97 -25.67 22.61
CA ASN A 505 -19.54 -26.24 23.82
C ASN A 505 -21.07 -26.09 23.86
N ILE A 506 -21.72 -27.20 24.21
CA ILE A 506 -23.13 -27.27 24.62
C ILE A 506 -23.20 -27.46 26.13
N GLN A 507 -24.32 -27.10 26.75
CA GLN A 507 -24.50 -27.22 28.20
C GLN A 507 -25.04 -28.60 28.57
N ASN A 508 -26.09 -29.02 27.87
CA ASN A 508 -26.71 -30.33 28.01
C ASN A 508 -27.30 -30.74 26.66
N ILE A 509 -26.73 -31.78 26.04
CA ILE A 509 -27.11 -32.18 24.67
C ILE A 509 -28.61 -32.42 24.51
N ASP A 510 -29.27 -33.04 25.50
CA ASP A 510 -30.67 -33.42 25.38
C ASP A 510 -31.59 -32.20 25.52
N GLU A 511 -31.25 -31.25 26.39
CA GLU A 511 -32.02 -30.01 26.58
C GLU A 511 -31.77 -29.01 25.46
N ASP A 512 -30.51 -28.88 25.04
CA ASP A 512 -30.11 -27.98 23.96
C ASP A 512 -30.69 -28.44 22.62
N PHE A 513 -30.81 -29.76 22.38
CA PHE A 513 -31.45 -30.29 21.17
C PHE A 513 -32.96 -30.01 21.14
N LYS A 514 -33.65 -30.09 22.29
CA LYS A 514 -35.07 -29.72 22.37
C LYS A 514 -35.27 -28.24 22.03
N LYS A 515 -34.43 -27.35 22.57
CA LYS A 515 -34.47 -25.92 22.22
C LYS A 515 -34.14 -25.67 20.74
N ALA A 516 -33.23 -26.46 20.17
CA ALA A 516 -32.93 -26.38 18.74
C ALA A 516 -34.14 -26.78 17.88
N ASP A 517 -34.88 -27.83 18.26
CA ASP A 517 -36.11 -28.25 17.57
C ASP A 517 -37.17 -27.14 17.56
N GLU A 518 -37.38 -26.46 18.70
CA GLU A 518 -38.34 -25.34 18.80
C GLU A 518 -38.08 -24.25 17.75
N ILE A 519 -36.82 -24.00 17.41
CA ILE A 519 -36.41 -23.02 16.40
C ILE A 519 -36.53 -23.61 15.00
N ILE A 520 -36.01 -24.82 14.79
CA ILE A 520 -35.96 -25.48 13.47
C ILE A 520 -37.37 -25.74 12.93
N GLU A 521 -38.28 -26.19 13.79
CA GLU A 521 -39.65 -26.56 13.46
C GLU A 521 -40.63 -25.39 13.51
N PHE A 522 -40.16 -24.19 13.90
CA PHE A 522 -41.01 -23.00 13.99
C PHE A 522 -41.67 -22.65 12.65
N VAL A 523 -42.98 -22.37 12.67
CA VAL A 523 -43.75 -21.94 11.49
C VAL A 523 -43.56 -20.44 11.24
N TYR A 524 -42.47 -20.09 10.55
CA TYR A 524 -42.06 -18.69 10.32
C TYR A 524 -43.03 -17.84 9.50
N SER A 525 -44.09 -18.40 8.90
CA SER A 525 -45.17 -17.61 8.29
C SER A 525 -45.93 -16.77 9.32
N ASN A 526 -45.92 -17.18 10.59
CA ASN A 526 -46.65 -16.51 11.66
C ASN A 526 -45.87 -15.36 12.31
N ARG A 527 -44.59 -15.17 11.96
CA ARG A 527 -43.68 -14.23 12.62
C ARG A 527 -44.06 -12.75 12.49
N TRP A 528 -44.88 -12.41 11.51
CA TRP A 528 -45.07 -11.02 11.08
C TRP A 528 -45.98 -10.23 12.02
N LYS A 529 -45.65 -8.95 12.22
CA LYS A 529 -46.47 -7.99 12.98
C LYS A 529 -47.80 -7.72 12.27
N VAL A 530 -47.74 -7.36 10.99
CA VAL A 530 -48.91 -7.20 10.13
C VAL A 530 -49.27 -8.55 9.53
N LYS A 531 -50.47 -9.05 9.82
CA LYS A 531 -51.02 -10.28 9.23
C LYS A 531 -51.63 -9.95 7.87
N ASP A 532 -51.05 -10.50 6.82
CA ASP A 532 -51.50 -10.32 5.44
C ASP A 532 -51.73 -11.72 4.82
N PRO A 533 -52.97 -12.08 4.47
CA PRO A 533 -53.29 -13.39 3.90
C PRO A 533 -52.72 -13.58 2.49
N ASN A 534 -52.34 -12.50 1.79
CA ASN A 534 -51.75 -12.56 0.45
C ASN A 534 -50.22 -12.75 0.48
N ARG A 535 -49.60 -12.72 1.67
CA ARG A 535 -48.16 -12.86 1.81
C ARG A 535 -47.70 -14.29 1.50
N PRO A 536 -46.63 -14.49 0.72
CA PRO A 536 -46.11 -15.83 0.45
C PRO A 536 -45.75 -16.59 1.74
N ILE A 537 -46.01 -17.89 1.74
CA ILE A 537 -45.63 -18.79 2.83
C ILE A 537 -44.12 -18.69 3.04
N SER A 538 -43.71 -18.47 4.29
CA SER A 538 -42.29 -18.42 4.64
C SER A 538 -41.68 -19.81 4.52
N ARG A 539 -40.48 -19.88 3.92
CA ARG A 539 -39.67 -21.10 3.89
C ARG A 539 -39.47 -21.64 5.32
N SER A 540 -39.37 -22.97 5.49
CA SER A 540 -38.94 -23.55 6.77
C SER A 540 -37.47 -23.25 7.05
N PHE A 541 -37.00 -23.47 8.28
CA PHE A 541 -35.59 -23.21 8.66
C PHE A 541 -34.61 -24.00 7.79
N LEU A 542 -34.80 -25.32 7.70
CA LEU A 542 -33.88 -26.21 7.01
C LEU A 542 -34.11 -26.27 5.48
N SER A 543 -35.20 -25.70 4.95
CA SER A 543 -35.47 -25.64 3.50
C SER A 543 -34.25 -25.27 2.66
N GLU A 544 -33.95 -26.05 1.61
CA GLU A 544 -32.86 -25.76 0.65
C GLU A 544 -33.01 -24.38 0.00
N LYS A 545 -34.25 -23.94 -0.21
CA LYS A 545 -34.57 -22.61 -0.74
C LYS A 545 -34.20 -21.48 0.24
N ARG A 546 -33.84 -21.76 1.49
CA ARG A 546 -33.38 -20.77 2.49
C ARG A 546 -31.86 -20.85 2.62
N SER A 547 -31.16 -19.79 2.23
CA SER A 547 -29.71 -19.67 2.42
C SER A 547 -29.32 -19.53 3.90
N LEU A 548 -28.06 -19.84 4.25
CA LEU A 548 -27.54 -19.65 5.60
C LEU A 548 -27.59 -18.17 6.01
N SER A 549 -27.25 -17.23 5.12
CA SER A 549 -27.39 -15.79 5.36
C SER A 549 -28.84 -15.39 5.68
N SER A 550 -29.81 -15.99 4.96
CA SER A 550 -31.22 -15.77 5.27
C SER A 550 -31.64 -16.40 6.60
N ALA A 551 -31.01 -17.49 7.03
CA ALA A 551 -31.26 -18.10 8.35
C ALA A 551 -30.67 -17.25 9.48
N VAL A 552 -29.45 -16.73 9.33
CA VAL A 552 -28.87 -15.74 10.27
C VAL A 552 -29.81 -14.55 10.42
N LYS A 553 -30.23 -13.95 9.30
CA LYS A 553 -31.17 -12.82 9.27
C LYS A 553 -32.53 -13.11 9.92
N LEU A 554 -32.96 -14.37 9.93
CA LEU A 554 -34.24 -14.80 10.49
C LEU A 554 -34.22 -14.87 12.01
N LEU A 555 -33.06 -15.19 12.59
CA LEU A 555 -32.87 -15.34 14.02
C LEU A 555 -32.53 -14.01 14.72
N ILE A 556 -32.58 -12.90 13.99
CA ILE A 556 -32.33 -11.56 14.51
C ILE A 556 -33.67 -10.80 14.59
N PRO A 557 -33.99 -10.15 15.72
CA PRO A 557 -35.19 -9.34 15.87
C PRO A 557 -35.32 -8.28 14.77
N SER A 558 -36.56 -7.98 14.38
CA SER A 558 -36.87 -7.03 13.31
C SER A 558 -38.18 -6.28 13.58
N GLU A 559 -38.27 -5.04 13.13
CA GLU A 559 -39.48 -4.21 13.21
C GLU A 559 -40.69 -4.78 12.45
N HIS A 560 -40.44 -5.69 11.50
CA HIS A 560 -41.51 -6.38 10.75
C HIS A 560 -42.08 -7.59 11.48
N ASN A 561 -41.38 -8.09 12.50
CA ASN A 561 -41.81 -9.22 13.30
C ASN A 561 -42.80 -8.77 14.40
N SER A 562 -43.69 -9.67 14.83
CA SER A 562 -44.54 -9.43 16.00
C SER A 562 -43.70 -9.34 17.27
N ASP A 563 -44.22 -8.64 18.28
CA ASP A 563 -43.50 -8.40 19.52
C ASP A 563 -43.24 -9.74 20.25
N GLU A 564 -44.16 -10.71 20.16
CA GLU A 564 -44.00 -12.06 20.70
C GLU A 564 -42.88 -12.84 20.01
N PHE A 565 -42.76 -12.72 18.68
CA PHE A 565 -41.69 -13.41 17.95
C PHE A 565 -40.32 -12.78 18.21
N ASN A 566 -40.24 -11.46 18.33
CA ASN A 566 -39.00 -10.80 18.75
C ASN A 566 -38.60 -11.22 20.17
N ALA A 567 -39.54 -11.27 21.11
CA ALA A 567 -39.28 -11.79 22.45
C ALA A 567 -38.81 -13.26 22.45
N PHE A 568 -39.37 -14.10 21.57
CA PHE A 568 -38.87 -15.45 21.34
C PHE A 568 -37.41 -15.45 20.86
N LEU A 569 -37.07 -14.62 19.86
CA LEU A 569 -35.71 -14.53 19.33
C LEU A 569 -34.69 -14.03 20.36
N ASP A 570 -35.06 -13.03 21.17
CA ASP A 570 -34.21 -12.51 22.25
C ASP A 570 -33.98 -13.53 23.36
N GLY A 571 -34.94 -14.44 23.57
CA GLY A 571 -34.83 -15.55 24.52
C GLY A 571 -33.93 -16.70 24.07
N ILE A 572 -33.49 -16.75 22.79
CA ILE A 572 -32.64 -17.83 22.28
C ILE A 572 -31.22 -17.68 22.84
N PRO A 573 -30.70 -18.66 23.60
CA PRO A 573 -29.31 -18.63 24.06
C PRO A 573 -28.32 -18.66 22.88
N VAL A 574 -27.20 -17.93 23.00
CA VAL A 574 -26.20 -17.78 21.93
C VAL A 574 -25.65 -19.13 21.43
N HIS A 575 -25.42 -20.09 22.33
CA HIS A 575 -24.94 -21.43 21.95
C HIS A 575 -25.99 -22.23 21.17
N ILE A 576 -27.28 -22.05 21.46
CA ILE A 576 -28.38 -22.66 20.69
C ILE A 576 -28.48 -22.03 19.30
N ARG A 577 -28.38 -20.70 19.19
CA ARG A 577 -28.39 -20.02 17.88
C ARG A 577 -27.27 -20.53 16.98
N SER A 578 -26.08 -20.63 17.57
CA SER A 578 -24.92 -21.23 16.93
C SER A 578 -25.14 -22.68 16.49
N LEU A 579 -25.79 -23.50 17.33
CA LEU A 579 -26.09 -24.90 17.05
C LEU A 579 -27.04 -25.01 15.85
N VAL A 580 -28.15 -24.28 15.83
CA VAL A 580 -29.11 -24.36 14.71
C VAL A 580 -28.51 -23.84 13.40
N LEU A 581 -27.65 -22.81 13.44
CA LEU A 581 -26.93 -22.34 12.26
C LEU A 581 -25.91 -23.37 11.75
N PHE A 582 -25.25 -24.08 12.65
CA PHE A 582 -24.39 -25.22 12.30
C PHE A 582 -25.20 -26.35 11.65
N VAL A 583 -26.34 -26.74 12.24
CA VAL A 583 -27.26 -27.73 11.65
C VAL A 583 -27.73 -27.27 10.26
N LYS A 584 -28.08 -25.99 10.09
CA LYS A 584 -28.48 -25.43 8.80
C LYS A 584 -27.39 -25.58 7.74
N ARG A 585 -26.12 -25.39 8.11
CA ARG A 585 -24.98 -25.60 7.21
C ARG A 585 -24.91 -27.06 6.76
N LEU A 586 -25.06 -28.02 7.70
CA LEU A 586 -25.01 -29.45 7.39
C LEU A 586 -26.17 -29.89 6.48
N TYR A 587 -27.39 -29.40 6.75
CA TYR A 587 -28.57 -29.78 5.98
C TYR A 587 -28.47 -29.35 4.50
N ARG A 588 -27.82 -28.21 4.22
CA ARG A 588 -27.55 -27.76 2.84
C ARG A 588 -26.74 -28.78 2.03
N GLN A 589 -25.93 -29.61 2.68
CA GLN A 589 -24.99 -30.53 2.05
C GLN A 589 -25.62 -31.90 1.76
N ALA A 590 -26.69 -32.25 2.48
CA ALA A 590 -27.31 -33.57 2.39
C ALA A 590 -28.32 -33.72 1.24
N HIS A 591 -28.75 -32.62 0.61
CA HIS A 591 -29.76 -32.60 -0.46
C HIS A 591 -31.01 -33.50 -0.17
N GLY A 592 -31.58 -33.41 1.05
CA GLY A 592 -32.68 -34.28 1.51
C GLY A 592 -32.95 -34.23 3.02
N GLU A 593 -33.74 -35.18 3.54
CA GLU A 593 -34.07 -35.31 4.98
C GLU A 593 -32.88 -35.87 5.78
N LEU A 594 -32.10 -34.97 6.40
CA LEU A 594 -31.03 -35.32 7.34
C LEU A 594 -31.53 -35.33 8.78
N ASN A 595 -31.46 -36.49 9.47
CA ASN A 595 -31.62 -36.55 10.93
C ASN A 595 -30.33 -36.12 11.64
N TRP A 596 -30.11 -34.81 11.72
CA TRP A 596 -28.87 -34.21 12.23
C TRP A 596 -28.44 -34.68 13.63
N LYS A 597 -29.39 -35.12 14.46
CA LYS A 597 -29.13 -35.59 15.84
C LYS A 597 -28.33 -36.88 15.89
N GLU A 598 -28.45 -37.75 14.88
CA GLU A 598 -27.71 -39.02 14.81
C GLU A 598 -26.21 -38.81 14.57
N TYR A 599 -25.84 -37.67 13.98
CA TYR A 599 -24.46 -37.31 13.65
C TYR A 599 -23.78 -36.50 14.75
N MET A 600 -24.50 -36.14 15.82
CA MET A 600 -23.98 -35.30 16.90
C MET A 600 -23.95 -36.02 18.24
N SER A 601 -22.83 -35.90 18.95
CA SER A 601 -22.65 -36.53 20.26
C SER A 601 -21.77 -35.66 21.16
N VAL A 602 -21.55 -36.12 22.40
CA VAL A 602 -20.57 -35.57 23.33
C VAL A 602 -19.77 -36.72 23.93
N GLU A 603 -18.54 -36.45 24.36
CA GLU A 603 -17.76 -37.43 25.10
C GLU A 603 -18.40 -37.74 26.46
N ILE A 604 -18.14 -38.94 26.99
CA ILE A 604 -18.51 -39.32 28.36
C ILE A 604 -17.26 -39.18 29.24
N ILE A 605 -17.21 -38.11 30.03
CA ILE A 605 -16.09 -37.80 30.92
C ILE A 605 -16.47 -38.23 32.33
N ASN A 606 -15.75 -39.22 32.87
CA ASN A 606 -15.99 -39.78 34.21
C ASN A 606 -17.46 -40.20 34.45
N GLY A 607 -18.07 -40.84 33.43
CA GLY A 607 -19.46 -41.30 33.49
C GLY A 607 -20.54 -40.23 33.30
N LYS A 608 -20.16 -38.97 33.00
CA LYS A 608 -21.07 -37.86 32.72
C LYS A 608 -20.90 -37.38 31.27
N LYS A 609 -22.01 -36.98 30.65
CA LYS A 609 -21.99 -36.30 29.34
C LYS A 609 -21.16 -35.02 29.45
N GLY A 610 -20.15 -34.89 28.59
CA GLY A 610 -19.33 -33.70 28.47
C GLY A 610 -20.04 -32.56 27.73
N THR A 611 -19.34 -31.45 27.56
CA THR A 611 -19.87 -30.23 26.93
C THR A 611 -19.36 -30.03 25.51
N GLY A 612 -18.25 -30.63 25.11
CA GLY A 612 -17.70 -30.50 23.76
C GLY A 612 -18.52 -31.26 22.73
N LEU A 613 -19.13 -30.55 21.78
CA LEU A 613 -19.91 -31.17 20.70
C LEU A 613 -19.00 -31.89 19.71
N LEU A 614 -19.37 -33.12 19.37
CA LEU A 614 -18.76 -33.92 18.32
C LEU A 614 -19.72 -34.03 17.13
N TYR A 615 -19.18 -33.98 15.92
CA TYR A 615 -19.86 -34.33 14.69
C TYR A 615 -19.11 -35.49 14.04
N ASN A 616 -19.75 -36.65 13.86
CA ASN A 616 -19.10 -37.88 13.38
C ASN A 616 -17.79 -38.20 14.10
N ASN A 617 -17.81 -38.17 15.43
CA ASN A 617 -16.64 -38.37 16.32
C ASN A 617 -15.51 -37.34 16.14
N THR A 618 -15.73 -36.26 15.40
CA THR A 618 -14.77 -35.17 15.23
C THR A 618 -15.22 -33.96 16.06
N PRO A 619 -14.32 -33.33 16.86
CA PRO A 619 -14.66 -32.12 17.60
C PRO A 619 -15.19 -31.01 16.69
N VAL A 620 -16.33 -30.43 17.05
CA VAL A 620 -16.85 -29.21 16.41
C VAL A 620 -16.12 -28.03 17.03
N VAL A 621 -15.50 -27.21 16.18
CA VAL A 621 -14.71 -26.06 16.61
C VAL A 621 -15.30 -24.78 16.04
N GLY A 622 -15.54 -23.81 16.90
CA GLY A 622 -15.93 -22.45 16.52
C GLY A 622 -14.70 -21.64 16.07
N SER A 623 -14.88 -20.84 15.03
CA SER A 623 -13.91 -19.83 14.61
C SER A 623 -14.32 -18.48 15.20
N TYR A 624 -13.39 -17.78 15.82
CA TYR A 624 -13.64 -16.50 16.48
C TYR A 624 -12.61 -15.48 16.05
N VAL A 625 -13.02 -14.22 15.94
CA VAL A 625 -12.10 -13.10 15.74
C VAL A 625 -12.30 -12.09 16.87
N ARG A 626 -11.20 -11.49 17.33
CA ARG A 626 -11.25 -10.38 18.29
C ARG A 626 -11.75 -9.12 17.57
N ILE A 627 -12.72 -8.44 18.17
CA ILE A 627 -13.14 -7.09 17.74
C ILE A 627 -13.16 -6.22 18.99
N GLY A 628 -11.97 -5.72 19.33
CA GLY A 628 -11.73 -4.87 20.49
C GLY A 628 -11.65 -5.59 21.83
N PHE A 629 -11.61 -4.76 22.87
CA PHE A 629 -11.43 -5.17 24.25
C PHE A 629 -12.57 -4.62 25.11
N ASN A 630 -12.93 -5.36 26.16
CA ASN A 630 -13.80 -4.85 27.20
C ASN A 630 -13.04 -3.91 28.16
N GLU A 631 -13.74 -3.28 29.11
CA GLU A 631 -13.18 -2.34 30.10
C GLU A 631 -12.03 -2.92 30.94
N LYS A 632 -11.97 -4.26 31.09
CA LYS A 632 -10.91 -4.97 31.83
C LYS A 632 -9.71 -5.35 30.96
N GLY A 633 -9.74 -5.01 29.66
CA GLY A 633 -8.70 -5.40 28.70
C GLY A 633 -8.83 -6.83 28.19
N ASN A 634 -9.94 -7.53 28.44
CA ASN A 634 -10.17 -8.86 27.90
C ASN A 634 -10.68 -8.78 26.46
N TRP A 635 -10.32 -9.77 25.64
CA TRP A 635 -10.72 -9.84 24.23
C TRP A 635 -12.23 -10.01 24.07
N MET A 636 -12.82 -9.22 23.17
CA MET A 636 -14.19 -9.41 22.72
C MET A 636 -14.22 -10.33 21.50
N LEU A 637 -14.39 -11.63 21.75
CA LEU A 637 -14.40 -12.65 20.70
C LEU A 637 -15.78 -12.77 20.05
N ASN A 638 -15.81 -12.65 18.72
CA ASN A 638 -17.01 -12.73 17.91
C ASN A 638 -16.97 -13.97 17.01
N LYS A 639 -18.02 -14.78 17.07
CA LYS A 639 -18.09 -16.04 16.34
C LYS A 639 -18.34 -15.80 14.85
N LEU A 640 -17.40 -16.27 14.03
CA LEU A 640 -17.52 -16.32 12.59
C LEU A 640 -18.47 -17.43 12.16
N ARG A 641 -19.09 -17.25 11.01
CA ARG A 641 -19.94 -18.27 10.41
C ARG A 641 -19.15 -19.54 10.15
N SER A 642 -19.85 -20.65 10.31
CA SER A 642 -19.30 -21.98 10.08
C SER A 642 -18.95 -22.27 8.62
N ASP A 643 -19.38 -21.43 7.66
CA ASP A 643 -18.99 -21.45 6.25
C ASP A 643 -18.09 -20.27 5.83
N PHE A 644 -17.61 -19.46 6.78
CA PHE A 644 -16.69 -18.36 6.49
C PHE A 644 -15.26 -18.88 6.30
N SER A 645 -14.58 -18.31 5.31
CA SER A 645 -13.13 -18.33 5.18
C SER A 645 -12.66 -16.90 4.88
N PRO A 646 -11.53 -16.43 5.45
CA PRO A 646 -10.93 -15.15 5.07
C PRO A 646 -10.77 -15.00 3.56
N CYS A 647 -10.88 -13.78 3.04
CA CYS A 647 -10.63 -13.49 1.64
C CYS A 647 -9.23 -13.94 1.21
N GLU A 648 -9.11 -14.37 -0.05
CA GLU A 648 -7.80 -14.32 -0.73
C GLU A 648 -7.54 -12.87 -1.11
N LYS A 649 -6.35 -12.35 -0.79
CA LYS A 649 -6.03 -10.95 -1.05
C LYS A 649 -4.77 -10.84 -1.88
N ILE A 650 -4.93 -10.23 -3.05
CA ILE A 650 -3.81 -9.81 -3.89
C ILE A 650 -3.52 -8.36 -3.51
N GLN A 651 -2.38 -8.11 -2.86
CA GLN A 651 -1.93 -6.75 -2.57
C GLN A 651 -1.78 -5.97 -3.87
N THR A 652 -2.18 -4.70 -3.88
CA THR A 652 -2.02 -3.81 -5.06
C THR A 652 -1.22 -2.57 -4.73
N GLU A 653 -1.16 -2.18 -3.44
CA GLU A 653 -0.53 -0.96 -2.95
C GLU A 653 -0.06 -1.17 -1.51
N ASP A 654 0.86 -0.33 -1.05
CA ASP A 654 1.25 -0.27 0.37
C ASP A 654 1.64 1.14 0.84
N ASP A 655 2.53 1.85 0.13
CA ASP A 655 3.04 3.14 0.58
C ASP A 655 3.32 4.19 -0.50
N ILE A 656 3.82 3.80 -1.67
CA ILE A 656 4.00 4.70 -2.83
C ILE A 656 3.18 4.13 -4.00
N THR A 657 2.12 4.84 -4.36
CA THR A 657 1.17 4.42 -5.41
C THR A 657 1.16 5.44 -6.52
N ALA A 658 1.26 4.98 -7.77
CA ALA A 658 0.94 5.77 -8.96
C ALA A 658 -0.46 5.41 -9.44
N SER A 659 -1.31 6.39 -9.73
CA SER A 659 -2.67 6.16 -10.20
C SER A 659 -3.08 7.08 -11.34
N ILE A 660 -4.08 6.66 -12.11
CA ILE A 660 -4.62 7.39 -13.25
C ILE A 660 -6.15 7.30 -13.27
N THR A 661 -6.81 8.40 -13.61
CA THR A 661 -8.27 8.46 -13.79
C THR A 661 -8.61 8.48 -15.26
N ILE A 662 -9.32 7.45 -15.73
CA ILE A 662 -9.66 7.24 -17.14
C ILE A 662 -11.18 7.14 -17.34
N PRO A 663 -11.75 7.72 -18.41
CA PRO A 663 -13.16 7.56 -18.72
C PRO A 663 -13.50 6.11 -19.11
N ARG A 664 -14.65 5.63 -18.63
CA ARG A 664 -15.12 4.24 -18.79
C ARG A 664 -15.13 3.77 -20.25
N ASN A 665 -15.50 4.64 -21.17
CA ASN A 665 -15.63 4.32 -22.61
C ASN A 665 -14.29 3.95 -23.28
N ARG A 666 -13.14 4.22 -22.64
CA ARG A 666 -11.82 3.80 -23.12
C ARG A 666 -11.44 2.38 -22.71
N LEU A 667 -12.22 1.76 -21.82
CA LEU A 667 -11.99 0.40 -21.34
C LEU A 667 -13.13 -0.53 -21.80
N LYS A 668 -12.78 -1.78 -22.10
CA LYS A 668 -13.70 -2.85 -22.48
C LYS A 668 -13.76 -3.92 -21.39
N ASN A 669 -14.76 -4.81 -21.45
CA ASN A 669 -14.86 -6.00 -20.60
C ASN A 669 -14.77 -5.71 -19.09
N LEU A 670 -15.37 -4.59 -18.67
CA LEU A 670 -15.46 -4.18 -17.27
C LEU A 670 -16.55 -4.97 -16.53
N ASN A 671 -16.43 -5.03 -15.21
CA ASN A 671 -17.49 -5.60 -14.37
C ASN A 671 -18.79 -4.78 -14.52
N PRO A 672 -19.91 -5.41 -14.91
CA PRO A 672 -21.19 -4.73 -15.10
C PRO A 672 -21.82 -4.26 -13.78
N GLU A 673 -21.42 -4.79 -12.62
CA GLU A 673 -21.91 -4.33 -11.31
C GLU A 673 -21.49 -2.90 -10.98
N PHE A 674 -20.43 -2.38 -11.61
CA PHE A 674 -19.91 -1.04 -11.40
C PHE A 674 -20.19 -0.16 -12.62
N THR A 675 -20.97 0.89 -12.43
CA THR A 675 -21.49 1.75 -13.52
C THR A 675 -20.83 3.13 -13.60
N ASN A 676 -19.82 3.39 -12.76
CA ASN A 676 -19.09 4.65 -12.67
C ASN A 676 -18.56 5.09 -14.04
N LYS A 677 -18.68 6.39 -14.34
CA LYS A 677 -18.34 6.95 -15.66
C LYS A 677 -16.85 7.21 -15.87
N SER A 678 -16.10 7.40 -14.80
CA SER A 678 -14.63 7.33 -14.81
C SER A 678 -14.17 6.27 -13.81
N LEU A 679 -12.96 5.77 -14.03
CA LEU A 679 -12.39 4.64 -13.30
C LEU A 679 -10.97 4.98 -12.90
N LYS A 680 -10.58 4.58 -11.69
CA LYS A 680 -9.22 4.74 -11.18
C LYS A 680 -8.46 3.42 -11.35
N ILE A 681 -7.30 3.48 -11.98
CA ILE A 681 -6.34 2.37 -12.12
C ILE A 681 -5.06 2.80 -11.41
N LEU A 682 -4.37 1.86 -10.79
CA LEU A 682 -3.20 2.15 -9.98
C LEU A 682 -2.18 1.01 -10.01
N THR A 683 -0.95 1.33 -9.64
CA THR A 683 0.14 0.38 -9.45
C THR A 683 1.01 0.78 -8.27
N ASN A 684 1.62 -0.21 -7.62
CA ASN A 684 2.63 0.03 -6.59
C ASN A 684 3.97 0.39 -7.26
N CYS A 685 4.61 1.47 -6.83
CA CYS A 685 5.91 1.90 -7.36
C CYS A 685 7.09 1.09 -6.78
N GLU A 686 6.84 0.19 -5.82
CA GLU A 686 7.86 -0.44 -4.97
C GLU A 686 8.01 -1.95 -5.20
N ALA A 687 9.23 -2.38 -5.51
CA ALA A 687 9.61 -3.79 -5.57
C ALA A 687 9.88 -4.42 -4.20
N HIS A 688 10.17 -3.59 -3.19
CA HIS A 688 10.34 -4.02 -1.79
C HIS A 688 9.70 -3.00 -0.86
N LEU A 689 9.05 -3.49 0.20
CA LEU A 689 8.31 -2.69 1.17
C LEU A 689 9.14 -2.49 2.44
N PHE A 690 9.33 -1.25 2.86
CA PHE A 690 10.14 -0.92 4.05
C PHE A 690 9.35 -1.08 5.35
N GLN A 691 9.10 -2.33 5.73
CA GLN A 691 8.22 -2.71 6.83
C GLN A 691 8.78 -2.34 8.21
N ARG A 692 7.88 -2.02 9.13
CA ARG A 692 8.16 -1.90 10.58
C ARG A 692 7.37 -2.96 11.35
N PRO A 693 7.97 -4.12 11.66
CA PRO A 693 7.26 -5.23 12.28
C PRO A 693 7.16 -5.05 13.80
N ASP A 694 6.30 -4.12 14.24
CA ASP A 694 6.15 -3.76 15.67
C ASP A 694 5.81 -4.98 16.56
N GLU A 695 5.08 -5.96 16.02
CA GLU A 695 4.61 -7.14 16.77
C GLU A 695 5.61 -8.31 16.74
N ALA A 696 6.59 -8.31 15.82
CA ALA A 696 7.56 -9.40 15.68
C ALA A 696 8.61 -9.45 16.81
N VAL A 697 8.63 -8.44 17.68
CA VAL A 697 9.38 -8.50 18.95
C VAL A 697 8.83 -9.59 19.87
N VAL A 698 7.53 -9.91 19.73
CA VAL A 698 6.87 -11.01 20.45
C VAL A 698 7.01 -12.29 19.65
N ARG A 699 7.83 -13.21 20.17
CA ARG A 699 8.16 -14.50 19.54
C ARG A 699 6.90 -15.30 19.19
N GLY A 700 6.82 -15.75 17.94
CA GLY A 700 5.74 -16.59 17.41
C GLY A 700 4.47 -15.83 17.02
N TYR A 701 4.42 -14.50 17.24
CA TYR A 701 3.23 -13.71 17.01
C TYR A 701 3.08 -13.32 15.53
N ASP A 702 4.01 -12.52 14.99
CA ASP A 702 4.01 -12.12 13.58
C ASP A 702 4.78 -13.14 12.72
N LYS A 703 4.07 -14.20 12.34
CA LYS A 703 4.65 -15.32 11.56
C LYS A 703 5.17 -14.90 10.20
N GLY A 704 4.57 -13.87 9.58
CA GLY A 704 4.99 -13.37 8.27
C GLY A 704 6.32 -12.65 8.39
N ALA A 705 6.41 -11.69 9.31
CA ALA A 705 7.65 -10.96 9.56
C ALA A 705 8.77 -11.88 10.06
N GLU A 706 8.47 -12.86 10.93
CA GLU A 706 9.48 -13.82 11.40
C GLU A 706 10.09 -14.62 10.23
N LEU A 707 9.26 -15.14 9.31
CA LEU A 707 9.74 -15.84 8.11
C LEU A 707 10.57 -14.89 7.22
N ASP A 708 10.04 -13.71 6.93
CA ASP A 708 10.69 -12.79 6.01
C ASP A 708 12.04 -12.30 6.55
N LEU A 709 12.18 -12.04 7.86
CA LEU A 709 13.42 -11.54 8.48
C LEU A 709 14.58 -12.54 8.50
N VAL A 710 14.30 -13.84 8.49
CA VAL A 710 15.33 -14.90 8.51
C VAL A 710 15.59 -15.53 7.14
N THR A 711 14.81 -15.14 6.12
CA THR A 711 15.03 -15.56 4.73
C THR A 711 16.29 -14.91 4.16
N GLU A 712 16.98 -15.57 3.23
CA GLU A 712 18.20 -15.06 2.60
C GLU A 712 17.98 -13.77 1.77
N GLY A 713 19.04 -12.98 1.60
CA GLY A 713 19.08 -11.78 0.76
C GLY A 713 18.45 -10.51 1.40
N ARG A 714 18.17 -10.50 2.70
CA ARG A 714 17.43 -9.43 3.36
C ARG A 714 18.29 -8.21 3.69
N PHE A 715 17.74 -7.03 3.39
CA PHE A 715 18.25 -5.76 3.89
C PHE A 715 17.60 -5.47 5.24
N LEU A 716 18.41 -5.36 6.29
CA LEU A 716 17.97 -5.13 7.66
C LEU A 716 18.54 -3.79 8.16
N THR A 717 17.79 -3.11 9.02
CA THR A 717 18.30 -1.97 9.79
C THR A 717 17.61 -1.91 11.15
N ASN A 718 18.33 -1.40 12.14
CA ASN A 718 17.86 -1.25 13.52
C ASN A 718 17.61 -2.57 14.26
N TYR A 719 18.47 -3.56 14.01
CA TYR A 719 18.56 -4.80 14.80
C TYR A 719 19.95 -4.90 15.46
N GLU A 720 20.04 -5.66 16.54
CA GLU A 720 21.32 -6.02 17.15
C GLU A 720 22.08 -6.98 16.22
N LEU A 721 23.41 -6.85 16.20
CA LEU A 721 24.30 -7.80 15.54
C LEU A 721 24.58 -8.95 16.51
N LEU A 722 23.94 -10.09 16.28
CA LEU A 722 24.12 -11.30 17.09
C LEU A 722 25.23 -12.17 16.49
N LYS A 723 25.87 -12.96 17.36
CA LYS A 723 26.97 -13.88 17.05
C LYS A 723 26.58 -15.32 17.32
N LYS A 724 27.38 -16.29 16.84
CA LYS A 724 27.12 -17.71 17.07
C LYS A 724 26.94 -18.06 18.55
N GLU A 725 27.69 -17.42 19.44
CA GLU A 725 27.53 -17.57 20.90
C GLU A 725 26.12 -17.18 21.37
N ASP A 726 25.55 -16.09 20.85
CA ASP A 726 24.18 -15.68 21.17
C ASP A 726 23.16 -16.71 20.64
N ALA A 727 23.40 -17.32 19.48
CA ALA A 727 22.54 -18.38 18.95
C ALA A 727 22.51 -19.59 19.90
N VAL A 728 23.68 -19.98 20.46
CA VAL A 728 23.78 -21.06 21.45
C VAL A 728 22.99 -20.71 22.71
N VAL A 729 23.18 -19.51 23.26
CA VAL A 729 22.44 -19.06 24.46
C VAL A 729 20.93 -19.05 24.22
N ILE A 730 20.48 -18.55 23.06
CA ILE A 730 19.07 -18.51 22.70
C ILE A 730 18.50 -19.93 22.53
N TYR A 731 19.27 -20.85 21.93
CA TYR A 731 18.88 -22.24 21.76
C TYR A 731 18.80 -23.00 23.09
N GLU A 732 19.74 -22.75 24.01
CA GLU A 732 19.76 -23.33 25.36
C GLU A 732 18.60 -22.80 26.23
N ASP A 733 18.09 -21.58 26.00
CA ASP A 733 16.86 -21.06 26.57
C ASP A 733 15.61 -21.71 25.92
N THR A 734 15.51 -23.04 26.07
CA THR A 734 14.57 -23.90 25.35
C THR A 734 13.11 -23.43 25.45
N ILE A 735 12.67 -22.94 26.61
CA ILE A 735 11.29 -22.45 26.85
C ILE A 735 10.94 -21.29 25.91
N ASN A 736 11.91 -20.45 25.65
CA ASN A 736 11.77 -19.16 25.01
C ASN A 736 12.14 -19.27 23.52
N TYR A 737 13.03 -20.21 23.18
CA TYR A 737 13.24 -20.72 21.82
C TYR A 737 11.97 -21.38 21.28
N ASP A 738 11.26 -22.17 22.08
CA ASP A 738 10.06 -22.88 21.62
C ASP A 738 8.91 -21.96 21.20
N LYS A 739 8.94 -20.70 21.64
CA LYS A 739 7.95 -19.67 21.25
C LYS A 739 8.12 -19.16 19.83
N TYR A 740 9.29 -19.29 19.21
CA TYR A 740 9.50 -18.85 17.82
C TYR A 740 8.71 -19.71 16.82
N THR A 741 8.47 -19.16 15.63
CA THR A 741 8.02 -19.97 14.50
C THR A 741 9.11 -20.93 14.03
N GLN A 742 8.70 -22.01 13.33
CA GLN A 742 9.63 -23.01 12.81
C GLN A 742 10.75 -22.42 11.93
N PRO A 743 10.50 -21.46 11.01
CA PRO A 743 11.57 -20.84 10.22
C PRO A 743 12.68 -20.21 11.06
N VAL A 744 12.33 -19.53 12.16
CA VAL A 744 13.31 -18.90 13.06
C VAL A 744 14.05 -19.96 13.87
N LYS A 745 13.34 -21.01 14.31
CA LYS A 745 13.95 -22.17 14.98
C LYS A 745 15.01 -22.83 14.10
N ASP A 746 14.64 -23.18 12.86
CA ASP A 746 15.53 -23.79 11.87
C ASP A 746 16.73 -22.89 11.57
N PHE A 747 16.49 -21.58 11.47
CA PHE A 747 17.54 -20.59 11.26
C PHE A 747 18.55 -20.55 12.41
N ILE A 748 18.10 -20.46 13.66
CA ILE A 748 18.96 -20.49 14.85
C ILE A 748 19.71 -21.82 14.92
N GLU A 749 19.01 -22.94 14.74
CA GLU A 749 19.62 -24.28 14.78
C GLU A 749 20.71 -24.44 13.70
N SER A 750 20.48 -23.88 12.50
CA SER A 750 21.47 -23.89 11.43
C SER A 750 22.75 -23.12 11.77
N ILE A 751 22.66 -22.10 12.62
CA ILE A 751 23.81 -21.30 13.09
C ILE A 751 24.56 -22.07 14.18
N VAL A 752 23.82 -22.62 15.15
CA VAL A 752 24.38 -23.44 16.23
C VAL A 752 25.15 -24.65 15.65
N LYS A 753 24.59 -25.31 14.63
CA LYS A 753 25.19 -26.48 13.97
C LYS A 753 26.23 -26.13 12.90
N SER A 754 26.45 -24.86 12.59
CA SER A 754 27.40 -24.47 11.54
C SER A 754 28.83 -24.86 11.92
N ASP A 755 29.63 -25.30 10.94
CA ASP A 755 31.06 -25.58 11.13
C ASP A 755 31.91 -24.28 11.15
N LYS A 756 31.33 -23.13 10.81
CA LYS A 756 32.02 -21.84 10.89
C LYS A 756 32.29 -21.46 12.35
N GLU A 757 33.49 -20.93 12.62
CA GLU A 757 33.86 -20.45 13.96
C GLU A 757 32.92 -19.33 14.43
N GLU A 758 32.56 -18.42 13.53
CA GLU A 758 31.65 -17.30 13.80
C GLU A 758 30.63 -17.14 12.67
N GLU A 759 29.41 -16.76 13.04
CA GLU A 759 28.34 -16.37 12.11
C GLU A 759 27.55 -15.21 12.71
N PHE A 760 27.47 -14.11 11.96
CA PHE A 760 26.65 -12.97 12.35
C PHE A 760 25.21 -13.11 11.86
N PHE A 761 24.25 -12.70 12.68
CA PHE A 761 22.83 -12.71 12.31
C PHE A 761 22.04 -11.64 13.08
N ALA A 762 20.78 -11.50 12.72
CA ALA A 762 19.80 -10.72 13.48
C ALA A 762 18.53 -11.55 13.70
N LEU A 763 17.77 -11.22 14.75
CA LEU A 763 16.47 -11.85 15.03
C LEU A 763 15.36 -10.81 15.19
N PRO A 764 14.10 -11.17 14.84
CA PRO A 764 12.94 -10.28 14.99
C PRO A 764 12.76 -9.70 16.41
N SER A 765 13.14 -10.48 17.41
CA SER A 765 13.04 -10.18 18.85
C SER A 765 14.16 -9.32 19.43
N HIS A 766 15.24 -9.07 18.68
CA HIS A 766 16.45 -8.38 19.15
C HIS A 766 16.67 -7.09 18.34
N THR A 767 15.84 -6.09 18.62
CA THR A 767 15.95 -4.76 17.99
C THR A 767 17.16 -4.01 18.54
N ARG A 768 17.75 -3.12 17.73
CA ARG A 768 18.94 -2.34 18.11
C ARG A 768 18.73 -1.55 19.40
N ILE A 769 19.74 -1.52 20.26
CA ILE A 769 19.78 -0.68 21.46
C ILE A 769 20.24 0.74 21.08
N VAL A 770 19.40 1.73 21.39
CA VAL A 770 19.66 3.15 21.16
C VAL A 770 19.45 3.89 22.47
N ASN A 771 20.49 4.56 22.97
CA ASN A 771 20.47 5.26 24.26
C ASN A 771 20.02 4.36 25.44
N GLY A 772 20.45 3.09 25.43
CA GLY A 772 20.16 2.13 26.49
C GLY A 772 18.82 1.39 26.37
N GLU A 773 17.99 1.72 25.36
CA GLU A 773 16.67 1.12 25.18
C GLU A 773 16.52 0.47 23.80
N PRO A 774 15.74 -0.62 23.66
CA PRO A 774 15.40 -1.20 22.37
C PRO A 774 14.65 -0.19 21.48
N THR A 775 15.12 -0.02 20.25
CA THR A 775 14.47 0.86 19.29
C THR A 775 13.05 0.40 18.97
N LYS A 776 12.14 1.37 18.84
CA LYS A 776 10.76 1.17 18.38
C LYS A 776 10.62 1.32 16.85
N ASN A 777 11.75 1.29 16.13
CA ASN A 777 11.76 1.40 14.68
C ASN A 777 12.65 0.32 14.01
N PRO A 778 12.52 -0.98 14.36
CA PRO A 778 13.16 -2.04 13.61
C PRO A 778 12.61 -2.08 12.18
N ARG A 779 13.45 -2.30 11.17
CA ARG A 779 13.01 -2.29 9.77
C ARG A 779 13.71 -3.33 8.92
N TYR A 780 13.00 -3.79 7.90
CA TYR A 780 13.55 -4.60 6.83
C TYR A 780 12.88 -4.29 5.50
N LEU A 781 13.50 -4.70 4.40
CA LEU A 781 12.88 -4.69 3.07
C LEU A 781 12.18 -6.03 2.82
N GLU A 782 10.85 -6.04 2.92
CA GLU A 782 10.00 -7.16 2.52
C GLU A 782 9.91 -7.20 0.99
N PRO A 783 10.23 -8.32 0.32
CA PRO A 783 9.99 -8.44 -1.12
C PRO A 783 8.50 -8.28 -1.44
N ASN A 784 8.19 -7.42 -2.42
CA ASN A 784 6.82 -7.32 -2.92
C ASN A 784 6.48 -8.59 -3.71
N LYS A 785 5.71 -9.48 -3.10
CA LYS A 785 5.38 -10.82 -3.64
C LYS A 785 4.55 -10.77 -4.92
N VAL A 786 3.92 -9.63 -5.24
CA VAL A 786 3.02 -9.46 -6.39
C VAL A 786 3.62 -8.63 -7.53
N ILE A 787 4.89 -8.20 -7.42
CA ILE A 787 5.52 -7.43 -8.51
C ILE A 787 5.68 -8.26 -9.79
N ASN A 788 5.98 -9.54 -9.60
CA ASN A 788 5.98 -10.53 -10.67
C ASN A 788 4.73 -11.38 -10.55
N GLU A 789 4.33 -11.98 -11.66
CA GLU A 789 3.22 -12.93 -11.67
C GLU A 789 3.51 -14.13 -10.75
N THR A 790 2.58 -14.40 -9.83
CA THR A 790 2.49 -15.60 -9.01
C THR A 790 1.31 -16.47 -9.43
N GLU A 791 1.27 -17.73 -8.97
CA GLU A 791 0.11 -18.63 -9.17
C GLU A 791 -1.19 -17.94 -8.73
N ASP A 792 -1.19 -17.21 -7.60
CA ASP A 792 -2.37 -16.53 -7.08
C ASP A 792 -2.81 -15.35 -7.97
N THR A 793 -1.87 -14.54 -8.48
CA THR A 793 -2.19 -13.43 -9.40
C THR A 793 -2.66 -13.94 -10.77
N TYR A 794 -2.05 -15.02 -11.28
CA TYR A 794 -2.47 -15.67 -12.50
C TYR A 794 -3.88 -16.23 -12.37
N LEU A 795 -4.14 -16.96 -11.27
CA LEU A 795 -5.45 -17.53 -10.98
C LEU A 795 -6.51 -16.44 -10.76
N ALA A 796 -6.15 -15.31 -10.17
CA ALA A 796 -7.01 -14.12 -10.09
C ALA A 796 -7.41 -13.64 -11.48
N GLU A 797 -6.45 -13.46 -12.39
CA GLU A 797 -6.71 -13.04 -13.77
C GLU A 797 -7.57 -14.06 -14.54
N VAL A 798 -7.23 -15.34 -14.48
CA VAL A 798 -7.98 -16.43 -15.14
C VAL A 798 -9.44 -16.45 -14.66
N GLY A 799 -9.68 -16.32 -13.34
CA GLY A 799 -11.03 -16.27 -12.80
C GLY A 799 -11.86 -15.13 -13.39
N VAL A 800 -11.28 -13.92 -13.48
CA VAL A 800 -11.94 -12.75 -14.06
C VAL A 800 -12.17 -12.94 -15.56
N ARG A 801 -11.21 -13.48 -16.31
CA ARG A 801 -11.37 -13.75 -17.75
C ARG A 801 -12.52 -14.72 -18.01
N LEU A 802 -12.62 -15.80 -17.23
CA LEU A 802 -13.68 -16.80 -17.41
C LEU A 802 -15.08 -16.24 -17.06
N VAL A 803 -15.22 -15.52 -15.94
CA VAL A 803 -16.52 -14.97 -15.54
C VAL A 803 -16.98 -13.84 -16.46
N ARG A 804 -16.04 -13.06 -17.03
CA ARG A 804 -16.35 -11.99 -17.98
C ARG A 804 -16.31 -12.44 -19.45
N LYS A 805 -16.03 -13.73 -19.71
CA LYS A 805 -15.90 -14.34 -21.06
C LYS A 805 -14.91 -13.58 -21.96
N MET A 806 -13.75 -13.25 -21.41
CA MET A 806 -12.69 -12.49 -22.10
C MET A 806 -11.71 -13.42 -22.82
N GLU A 807 -11.41 -13.10 -24.07
CA GLU A 807 -10.34 -13.76 -24.83
C GLU A 807 -8.97 -13.41 -24.23
N LEU A 808 -7.96 -14.27 -24.42
CA LEU A 808 -6.61 -14.03 -23.87
C LEU A 808 -5.95 -12.75 -24.40
N THR A 809 -6.25 -12.36 -25.64
CA THR A 809 -5.71 -11.14 -26.26
C THR A 809 -6.37 -9.87 -25.75
N ASP A 810 -7.54 -9.96 -25.11
CA ASP A 810 -8.23 -8.78 -24.60
C ASP A 810 -7.51 -8.22 -23.36
N PRO A 811 -7.34 -6.90 -23.27
CA PRO A 811 -6.71 -6.26 -22.13
C PRO A 811 -7.60 -6.38 -20.89
N LEU A 812 -7.05 -6.94 -19.81
CA LEU A 812 -7.68 -6.96 -18.50
C LEU A 812 -7.09 -5.85 -17.62
N ASN A 813 -7.93 -4.87 -17.29
CA ASN A 813 -7.59 -3.75 -16.42
C ASN A 813 -8.36 -3.89 -15.10
N ASN A 814 -7.64 -3.97 -13.98
CA ASN A 814 -8.22 -3.94 -12.64
C ASN A 814 -8.48 -2.49 -12.23
N VAL A 815 -9.70 -2.20 -11.78
CA VAL A 815 -10.14 -0.83 -11.44
C VAL A 815 -10.56 -0.78 -9.97
N VAL A 816 -10.30 0.35 -9.30
CA VAL A 816 -10.71 0.56 -7.91
C VAL A 816 -12.24 0.46 -7.79
N ASN A 817 -12.71 -0.31 -6.82
CA ASN A 817 -14.14 -0.53 -6.57
C ASN A 817 -14.64 0.13 -5.28
N ALA A 818 -13.76 0.33 -4.29
CA ALA A 818 -14.12 0.91 -3.00
C ALA A 818 -12.98 1.76 -2.42
N VAL A 819 -13.31 2.95 -1.92
CA VAL A 819 -12.37 3.89 -1.28
C VAL A 819 -12.62 3.90 0.24
N LEU A 820 -11.68 3.34 1.00
CA LEU A 820 -11.87 2.92 2.39
C LEU A 820 -10.79 3.51 3.32
N PRO A 821 -10.69 4.85 3.46
CA PRO A 821 -9.65 5.50 4.26
C PRO A 821 -9.71 5.08 5.73
N GLY A 822 -8.56 5.15 6.41
CA GLY A 822 -8.42 4.83 7.83
C GLY A 822 -8.14 6.05 8.68
N ARG A 823 -8.70 6.06 9.89
CA ARG A 823 -8.44 7.10 10.89
C ARG A 823 -7.80 6.48 12.13
N ARG A 824 -6.81 7.18 12.68
CA ARG A 824 -6.27 6.82 13.98
C ARG A 824 -6.92 7.65 15.07
N ASN A 825 -7.75 6.98 15.85
CA ASN A 825 -8.47 7.56 16.95
C ASN A 825 -7.71 7.36 18.27
N ASN A 826 -7.87 8.30 19.19
CA ASN A 826 -7.36 8.20 20.56
C ASN A 826 -8.37 8.78 21.56
N PRO A 827 -8.43 8.22 22.77
CA PRO A 827 -9.12 8.85 23.89
C PRO A 827 -8.32 10.08 24.35
N VAL A 828 -8.88 10.83 25.30
CA VAL A 828 -8.17 11.88 26.01
C VAL A 828 -7.00 11.30 26.84
N ASP A 829 -5.86 11.97 26.82
CA ASP A 829 -4.75 11.72 27.74
C ASP A 829 -4.32 13.06 28.37
N LYS A 830 -4.87 13.34 29.56
CA LYS A 830 -4.63 14.59 30.28
C LYS A 830 -3.18 14.74 30.72
N ALA A 831 -2.48 13.64 31.01
CA ALA A 831 -1.08 13.69 31.45
C ALA A 831 -0.14 14.04 30.29
N ALA A 832 -0.43 13.55 29.09
CA ALA A 832 0.33 13.86 27.89
C ALA A 832 -0.17 15.13 27.16
N GLY A 833 -1.22 15.80 27.66
CA GLY A 833 -1.83 16.96 27.01
C GLY A 833 -2.50 16.63 25.67
N ILE A 834 -2.93 15.38 25.47
CA ILE A 834 -3.54 14.92 24.22
C ILE A 834 -5.07 15.02 24.34
N ARG A 835 -5.68 15.81 23.46
CA ARG A 835 -7.14 15.93 23.32
C ARG A 835 -7.75 14.71 22.60
N PRO A 836 -9.01 14.37 22.86
CA PRO A 836 -9.69 13.25 22.23
C PRO A 836 -9.85 13.45 20.71
N LEU A 837 -9.82 12.33 19.98
CA LEU A 837 -10.18 12.25 18.56
C LEU A 837 -11.09 11.03 18.27
N ALA A 838 -11.40 10.21 19.27
CA ALA A 838 -12.20 8.99 19.13
C ALA A 838 -13.72 9.24 19.04
N VAL A 839 -14.13 10.18 18.19
CA VAL A 839 -15.55 10.56 17.99
C VAL A 839 -16.24 9.74 16.89
N TYR A 840 -15.49 8.88 16.20
CA TYR A 840 -16.02 8.04 15.13
C TYR A 840 -16.53 6.69 15.65
N SER A 841 -17.68 6.26 15.13
CA SER A 841 -18.16 4.87 15.10
C SER A 841 -17.19 3.99 14.29
N PRO A 842 -17.25 2.64 14.35
CA PRO A 842 -16.32 1.78 13.61
C PRO A 842 -16.20 2.11 12.11
N ILE A 843 -17.31 2.50 11.47
CA ILE A 843 -17.36 2.89 10.06
C ILE A 843 -18.25 4.13 9.91
N HIS A 844 -17.75 5.12 9.17
CA HIS A 844 -18.50 6.29 8.75
C HIS A 844 -18.56 6.35 7.22
N TYR A 845 -19.68 6.82 6.67
CA TYR A 845 -19.77 7.29 5.30
C TYR A 845 -19.72 8.81 5.32
N GLN A 846 -18.83 9.39 4.52
CA GLN A 846 -18.73 10.84 4.38
C GLN A 846 -19.01 11.20 2.92
N GLU A 847 -19.89 12.17 2.72
CA GLU A 847 -20.07 12.80 1.43
C GLU A 847 -18.77 13.55 1.06
N THR A 848 -18.58 13.82 -0.23
CA THR A 848 -17.32 14.38 -0.76
C THR A 848 -16.83 15.63 0.01
N PRO A 849 -17.68 16.62 0.37
CA PRO A 849 -17.24 17.76 1.16
C PRO A 849 -16.60 17.39 2.50
N GLU A 850 -17.32 16.63 3.33
CA GLU A 850 -16.86 16.20 4.66
C GLU A 850 -15.61 15.33 4.58
N LEU A 851 -15.57 14.41 3.60
CA LEU A 851 -14.41 13.56 3.37
C LEU A 851 -13.16 14.37 3.01
N PHE A 852 -13.32 15.41 2.18
CA PHE A 852 -12.19 16.24 1.79
C PHE A 852 -11.75 17.22 2.87
N MET A 853 -12.63 17.68 3.76
CA MET A 853 -12.20 18.41 4.98
C MET A 853 -11.24 17.55 5.82
N ASP A 854 -11.52 16.25 5.89
CA ASP A 854 -10.66 15.28 6.55
C ASP A 854 -9.34 15.02 5.80
N PHE A 855 -9.39 14.86 4.48
CA PHE A 855 -8.20 14.65 3.66
C PHE A 855 -7.25 15.85 3.63
N ILE A 856 -7.79 17.08 3.62
CA ILE A 856 -7.01 18.32 3.70
C ILE A 856 -6.20 18.36 5.02
N CYS A 857 -6.78 17.86 6.12
CA CYS A 857 -6.17 17.98 7.44
C CYS A 857 -5.35 16.77 7.86
N SER A 858 -5.79 15.55 7.53
CA SER A 858 -5.18 14.28 7.91
C SER A 858 -4.72 14.24 9.38
N LEU A 859 -5.69 14.24 10.30
CA LEU A 859 -5.47 14.46 11.73
C LEU A 859 -4.94 13.23 12.48
N THR A 860 -4.08 13.46 13.49
CA THR A 860 -3.49 12.43 14.36
C THR A 860 -3.24 12.95 15.77
N GLY A 861 -3.45 12.10 16.78
CA GLY A 861 -3.22 12.45 18.19
C GLY A 861 -1.78 12.29 18.70
N LYS A 862 -0.83 11.75 17.90
CA LYS A 862 0.55 11.44 18.38
C LYS A 862 1.49 12.65 18.44
N SER A 863 1.09 13.82 17.95
CA SER A 863 1.92 15.03 17.93
C SER A 863 1.03 16.28 17.98
N PRO A 864 0.37 16.54 19.12
CA PRO A 864 -0.53 17.69 19.25
C PRO A 864 0.21 18.99 18.95
N SER A 865 -0.43 19.87 18.18
CA SER A 865 0.04 21.24 18.00
C SER A 865 -0.21 22.05 19.27
N THR A 866 0.40 23.23 19.39
CA THR A 866 0.19 24.14 20.55
C THR A 866 -1.29 24.50 20.78
N THR A 867 -2.16 24.25 19.79
CA THR A 867 -3.58 24.63 19.79
C THR A 867 -4.54 23.46 19.55
N GLY A 868 -4.10 22.18 19.50
CA GLY A 868 -5.01 21.05 19.22
C GLY A 868 -4.33 19.84 18.57
N ALA A 869 -5.09 19.02 17.82
CA ALA A 869 -4.59 17.82 17.14
C ALA A 869 -3.38 18.08 16.22
N GLY A 870 -2.57 17.04 16.01
CA GLY A 870 -1.52 17.04 14.99
C GLY A 870 -2.10 16.81 13.60
N SER A 871 -1.43 17.31 12.56
CA SER A 871 -1.79 17.14 11.15
C SER A 871 -0.62 16.54 10.38
N GLU A 872 -0.87 15.52 9.57
CA GLU A 872 0.08 15.00 8.57
C GLU A 872 0.00 15.77 7.22
N GLY A 873 -0.78 16.86 7.21
CA GLY A 873 -1.09 17.71 6.06
C GLY A 873 -1.94 17.03 4.99
N ALA A 874 -2.23 17.76 3.92
CA ALA A 874 -3.09 17.29 2.83
C ALA A 874 -2.69 15.89 2.36
N LEU A 875 -3.66 14.98 2.31
CA LEU A 875 -3.53 13.60 1.83
C LEU A 875 -2.46 12.77 2.56
N THR A 876 -2.05 13.16 3.77
CA THR A 876 -0.88 12.63 4.52
C THR A 876 0.47 12.85 3.83
N LYS A 877 0.53 13.82 2.91
CA LYS A 877 1.67 14.08 2.02
C LYS A 877 2.47 15.33 2.36
N ALA A 878 2.19 16.07 3.44
CA ALA A 878 2.99 17.26 3.75
C ALA A 878 4.51 17.00 3.81
N PRO A 879 5.00 15.90 4.42
CA PRO A 879 6.44 15.60 4.41
C PRO A 879 7.01 15.16 3.05
N PHE A 880 6.15 14.96 2.04
CA PHE A 880 6.44 14.32 0.75
C PHE A 880 5.89 15.10 -0.45
N ASN A 881 5.52 16.36 -0.27
CA ASN A 881 5.09 17.24 -1.35
C ASN A 881 5.94 18.53 -1.32
N MET A 882 6.62 18.79 -2.44
CA MET A 882 7.49 19.96 -2.65
C MET A 882 6.78 21.12 -3.39
N LEU A 883 5.51 20.93 -3.74
CA LEU A 883 4.64 21.94 -4.34
C LEU A 883 3.62 22.43 -3.31
N THR A 884 2.81 23.42 -3.70
CA THR A 884 1.62 23.78 -2.92
C THR A 884 0.64 22.62 -2.87
N PRO A 885 0.09 22.27 -1.69
CA PRO A 885 -0.83 21.16 -1.56
C PRO A 885 -2.11 21.29 -2.40
N THR A 886 -2.47 22.51 -2.82
CA THR A 886 -3.63 22.81 -3.66
C THR A 886 -3.68 21.96 -4.93
N THR A 887 -2.54 21.71 -5.58
CA THR A 887 -2.49 20.92 -6.82
C THR A 887 -2.86 19.45 -6.57
N ASP A 888 -2.27 18.83 -5.55
CA ASP A 888 -2.63 17.47 -5.12
C ASP A 888 -4.11 17.38 -4.75
N LEU A 889 -4.62 18.38 -4.01
CA LEU A 889 -6.01 18.42 -3.57
C LEU A 889 -6.99 18.61 -4.72
N ASN A 890 -6.68 19.47 -5.69
CA ASN A 890 -7.47 19.65 -6.90
C ASN A 890 -7.57 18.32 -7.67
N ASN A 891 -6.43 17.65 -7.86
CA ASN A 891 -6.34 16.39 -8.58
C ASN A 891 -7.14 15.29 -7.87
N ALA A 892 -6.91 15.10 -6.57
CA ALA A 892 -7.60 14.08 -5.77
C ALA A 892 -9.11 14.34 -5.69
N LEU A 893 -9.54 15.59 -5.51
CA LEU A 893 -10.96 15.97 -5.44
C LEU A 893 -11.66 15.72 -6.76
N LEU A 894 -11.05 16.15 -7.86
CA LEU A 894 -11.59 15.92 -9.19
C LEU A 894 -11.65 14.42 -9.53
N SER A 895 -10.61 13.66 -9.21
CA SER A 895 -10.56 12.19 -9.34
C SER A 895 -11.73 11.52 -8.61
N HIS A 896 -11.96 11.89 -7.35
CA HIS A 896 -13.05 11.36 -6.53
C HIS A 896 -14.44 11.70 -7.11
N ILE A 897 -14.64 12.94 -7.57
CA ILE A 897 -15.90 13.38 -8.19
C ILE A 897 -16.15 12.65 -9.52
N LEU A 898 -15.16 12.60 -10.42
CA LEU A 898 -15.30 11.99 -11.75
C LEU A 898 -15.56 10.49 -11.69
N THR A 899 -14.93 9.82 -10.73
CA THR A 899 -15.13 8.39 -10.47
C THR A 899 -16.42 8.10 -9.71
N GLU A 900 -17.15 9.11 -9.24
CA GLU A 900 -18.37 8.95 -8.43
C GLU A 900 -18.10 8.03 -7.23
N SER A 901 -16.90 8.15 -6.65
CA SER A 901 -16.43 7.29 -5.58
C SER A 901 -17.15 7.61 -4.26
N ASN A 902 -17.36 6.59 -3.43
CA ASN A 902 -17.90 6.76 -2.08
C ASN A 902 -16.79 6.52 -1.04
N GLY A 903 -16.63 7.45 -0.10
CA GLY A 903 -15.65 7.35 0.98
C GLY A 903 -16.23 6.76 2.26
N PHE A 904 -15.76 5.58 2.66
CA PHE A 904 -16.10 4.99 3.95
C PHE A 904 -14.87 4.98 4.88
N SER A 905 -14.84 5.92 5.83
CA SER A 905 -13.79 6.06 6.83
C SER A 905 -13.90 4.99 7.92
N THR A 906 -12.75 4.44 8.31
CA THR A 906 -12.68 3.28 9.21
C THR A 906 -11.85 3.58 10.45
N ALA A 907 -12.35 3.23 11.63
CA ALA A 907 -11.67 3.51 12.89
C ALA A 907 -10.52 2.53 13.14
N ALA A 908 -9.41 3.06 13.66
CA ALA A 908 -8.31 2.30 14.24
C ALA A 908 -7.86 2.92 15.57
N GLY A 909 -7.27 2.11 16.44
CA GLY A 909 -6.90 2.47 17.80
C GLY A 909 -8.09 2.36 18.75
N TYR A 910 -9.04 3.31 18.67
CA TYR A 910 -10.16 3.44 19.61
C TYR A 910 -11.48 3.81 18.92
N VAL A 911 -12.60 3.44 19.55
CA VAL A 911 -13.96 3.91 19.24
C VAL A 911 -14.56 4.46 20.54
N GLY A 912 -14.74 5.78 20.62
CA GLY A 912 -15.02 6.45 21.89
C GLY A 912 -13.86 6.38 22.89
N ALA A 913 -14.12 6.79 24.13
CA ALA A 913 -13.13 6.84 25.19
C ALA A 913 -12.78 5.46 25.78
N GLU A 914 -13.68 4.49 25.69
CA GLU A 914 -13.62 3.21 26.41
C GLU A 914 -13.15 2.05 25.53
N ASN A 915 -13.56 2.00 24.26
CA ASN A 915 -13.34 0.82 23.42
C ASN A 915 -12.04 0.91 22.62
N LYS A 916 -10.98 0.31 23.16
CA LYS A 916 -9.78 0.00 22.38
C LYS A 916 -10.10 -1.09 21.35
N ILE A 917 -9.71 -0.87 20.09
CA ILE A 917 -9.93 -1.80 18.96
C ILE A 917 -8.67 -2.13 18.17
N ASP A 918 -7.54 -1.47 18.44
CA ASP A 918 -6.29 -1.61 17.67
C ASP A 918 -6.56 -1.56 16.14
N HIS A 919 -6.26 -2.61 15.39
CA HIS A 919 -6.53 -2.72 13.95
C HIS A 919 -7.67 -3.69 13.60
N ASP A 920 -8.43 -4.16 14.58
CA ASP A 920 -9.44 -5.22 14.39
C ASP A 920 -10.50 -4.84 13.35
N VAL A 921 -10.98 -3.59 13.39
CA VAL A 921 -11.91 -3.07 12.37
C VAL A 921 -11.21 -2.98 11.02
N SER A 922 -9.97 -2.48 10.96
CA SER A 922 -9.23 -2.33 9.69
C SER A 922 -9.07 -3.66 8.94
N LEU A 923 -8.82 -4.77 9.65
CA LEU A 923 -8.70 -6.11 9.07
C LEU A 923 -10.04 -6.64 8.52
N LEU A 924 -11.16 -6.23 9.13
CA LEU A 924 -12.51 -6.69 8.78
C LEU A 924 -13.05 -6.01 7.50
N ILE A 925 -12.53 -4.84 7.14
CA ILE A 925 -13.08 -4.02 6.05
C ILE A 925 -13.08 -4.76 4.70
N PRO A 926 -11.96 -5.31 4.18
CA PRO A 926 -11.98 -6.10 2.94
C PRO A 926 -12.98 -7.27 2.97
N GLU A 927 -13.18 -7.87 4.14
CA GLU A 927 -14.06 -9.02 4.31
C GLU A 927 -15.54 -8.63 4.18
N ILE A 928 -15.90 -7.45 4.66
CA ILE A 928 -17.22 -6.85 4.49
C ILE A 928 -17.43 -6.54 3.01
N TRP A 929 -16.55 -5.75 2.39
CA TRP A 929 -16.76 -5.25 1.02
C TRP A 929 -16.76 -6.34 -0.03
N ALA A 930 -15.94 -7.38 0.14
CA ALA A 930 -15.95 -8.55 -0.75
C ALA A 930 -17.28 -9.33 -0.69
N ARG A 931 -18.11 -9.12 0.35
CA ARG A 931 -19.33 -9.91 0.62
C ARG A 931 -20.60 -9.09 0.70
N ILE A 932 -20.59 -7.76 0.58
CA ILE A 932 -21.85 -6.99 0.54
C ILE A 932 -22.58 -7.20 -0.80
N GLU A 933 -23.91 -7.15 -0.74
CA GLU A 933 -24.74 -7.15 -1.94
C GLU A 933 -24.48 -5.87 -2.75
N PRO A 934 -24.59 -5.89 -4.09
CA PRO A 934 -24.38 -4.69 -4.91
C PRO A 934 -25.21 -3.48 -4.46
N ILE A 935 -26.47 -3.67 -4.07
CA ILE A 935 -27.34 -2.59 -3.57
C ILE A 935 -26.87 -1.99 -2.23
N ASP A 936 -26.19 -2.78 -1.40
CA ASP A 936 -25.69 -2.32 -0.10
C ASP A 936 -24.31 -1.63 -0.22
N ARG A 937 -23.78 -1.47 -1.45
CA ARG A 937 -22.61 -0.63 -1.76
C ARG A 937 -22.97 0.84 -1.96
N ASP A 938 -24.21 1.12 -2.35
CA ASP A 938 -24.69 2.48 -2.60
C ASP A 938 -25.10 3.15 -1.27
N PRO A 939 -24.42 4.24 -0.84
CA PRO A 939 -24.77 4.94 0.38
C PRO A 939 -26.19 5.50 0.34
N LYS A 940 -26.74 5.88 -0.82
CA LYS A 940 -28.13 6.36 -0.92
C LYS A 940 -29.12 5.27 -0.51
N ALA A 941 -28.88 4.03 -0.94
CA ALA A 941 -29.69 2.89 -0.54
C ALA A 941 -29.54 2.56 0.96
N LEU A 942 -28.32 2.67 1.50
CA LEU A 942 -28.04 2.46 2.92
C LEU A 942 -28.69 3.53 3.82
N ILE A 943 -28.69 4.81 3.39
CA ILE A 943 -29.40 5.90 4.07
C ILE A 943 -30.90 5.63 4.04
N ALA A 944 -31.47 5.33 2.85
CA ALA A 944 -32.91 5.13 2.68
C ALA A 944 -33.48 3.98 3.53
N ASN A 945 -32.68 2.94 3.80
CA ASN A 945 -33.10 1.80 4.62
C ASN A 945 -32.71 1.92 6.12
N GLY A 946 -32.07 3.02 6.53
CA GLY A 946 -31.65 3.31 7.90
C GLY A 946 -30.39 2.56 8.36
N SER A 947 -29.59 2.03 7.43
CA SER A 947 -28.27 1.45 7.74
C SER A 947 -27.21 2.52 8.00
N LEU A 948 -27.41 3.72 7.47
CA LEU A 948 -26.61 4.91 7.78
C LEU A 948 -27.49 5.94 8.51
N GLU A 949 -26.98 6.46 9.63
CA GLU A 949 -27.58 7.52 10.43
C GLU A 949 -26.75 8.80 10.24
N LYS A 950 -27.40 9.90 9.84
CA LYS A 950 -26.73 11.19 9.70
C LYS A 950 -26.40 11.75 11.08
N ILE A 951 -25.21 12.33 11.21
CA ILE A 951 -24.81 13.07 12.41
C ILE A 951 -25.18 14.54 12.18
N GLU A 952 -25.90 15.14 13.12
CA GLU A 952 -26.36 16.53 13.03
C GLU A 952 -25.64 17.37 14.08
N ASP A 953 -25.49 18.67 13.78
CA ASP A 953 -24.95 19.63 14.73
C ASP A 953 -25.85 19.73 15.98
N PHE A 954 -25.25 20.00 17.15
CA PHE A 954 -25.98 20.08 18.41
C PHE A 954 -25.40 21.13 19.35
N GLU A 955 -26.19 21.61 20.30
CA GLU A 955 -25.74 22.56 21.33
C GLU A 955 -25.15 21.83 22.54
N PHE A 956 -23.98 22.25 23.00
CA PHE A 956 -23.37 21.78 24.23
C PHE A 956 -22.73 22.95 24.98
N GLU A 957 -23.14 23.16 26.23
CA GLU A 957 -22.67 24.26 27.09
C GLU A 957 -22.80 25.67 26.47
N GLY A 958 -23.81 25.86 25.61
CA GLY A 958 -24.09 27.16 24.95
C GLY A 958 -23.27 27.41 23.68
N GLU A 959 -22.54 26.41 23.19
CA GLU A 959 -21.84 26.43 21.93
C GLU A 959 -22.37 25.37 20.95
N THR A 960 -22.48 25.75 19.68
CA THR A 960 -22.82 24.84 18.59
C THR A 960 -21.65 23.94 18.26
N ILE A 961 -21.84 22.62 18.38
CA ILE A 961 -20.89 21.58 18.00
C ILE A 961 -21.17 21.16 16.56
N LEU A 962 -20.20 21.37 15.67
CA LEU A 962 -20.30 21.08 14.23
C LEU A 962 -20.12 19.58 13.90
N ALA A 963 -20.94 18.74 14.54
CA ALA A 963 -20.88 17.28 14.43
C ALA A 963 -21.25 16.75 13.03
N SER A 964 -21.99 17.53 12.23
CA SER A 964 -22.34 17.19 10.86
C SER A 964 -21.12 16.97 9.95
N ARG A 965 -19.96 17.53 10.31
CA ARG A 965 -18.68 17.29 9.60
C ARG A 965 -18.22 15.82 9.65
N LEU A 966 -18.77 15.01 10.57
CA LEU A 966 -18.50 13.58 10.65
C LEU A 966 -19.30 12.73 9.63
N GLY A 967 -20.24 13.35 8.90
CA GLY A 967 -21.08 12.69 7.90
C GLY A 967 -22.12 11.75 8.51
N TYR A 968 -22.10 10.49 8.07
CA TYR A 968 -23.01 9.44 8.50
C TYR A 968 -22.23 8.33 9.20
N ARG A 969 -22.86 7.67 10.17
CA ARG A 969 -22.32 6.48 10.83
C ARG A 969 -23.15 5.25 10.52
N ILE A 970 -22.53 4.08 10.62
CA ILE A 970 -23.26 2.81 10.52
C ILE A 970 -24.19 2.60 11.73
N THR A 971 -25.30 1.90 11.50
CA THR A 971 -26.25 1.49 12.54
C THR A 971 -26.25 -0.03 12.74
N LYS A 972 -27.01 -0.53 13.71
CA LYS A 972 -27.28 -1.98 13.84
C LYS A 972 -27.87 -2.59 12.56
N LYS A 973 -28.63 -1.82 11.77
CA LYS A 973 -29.18 -2.28 10.48
C LYS A 973 -28.07 -2.53 9.45
N PHE A 974 -27.00 -1.73 9.46
CA PHE A 974 -25.81 -2.00 8.64
C PHE A 974 -25.18 -3.34 9.01
N SER A 975 -24.90 -3.57 10.30
CA SER A 975 -24.33 -4.85 10.74
C SER A 975 -25.22 -6.03 10.34
N TYR A 976 -26.52 -5.93 10.57
CA TYR A 976 -27.51 -6.91 10.13
C TYR A 976 -27.44 -7.22 8.62
N ARG A 977 -27.33 -6.20 7.76
CA ARG A 977 -27.35 -6.36 6.28
C ARG A 977 -26.00 -6.74 5.68
N CYS A 978 -24.92 -6.14 6.16
CA CYS A 978 -23.60 -6.20 5.55
C CYS A 978 -22.69 -7.25 6.20
N MET A 979 -22.93 -7.62 7.47
CA MET A 979 -22.04 -8.51 8.23
C MET A 979 -22.62 -9.92 8.47
N ASN A 980 -23.88 -10.18 8.09
CA ASN A 980 -24.50 -11.53 8.19
C ASN A 980 -23.82 -12.59 7.30
N ARG A 981 -22.92 -12.17 6.39
CA ARG A 981 -22.08 -13.05 5.59
C ARG A 981 -20.77 -13.47 6.26
N ILE A 982 -20.48 -12.89 7.43
CA ILE A 982 -19.24 -13.10 8.18
C ILE A 982 -19.51 -13.70 9.56
N PHE A 983 -20.50 -13.17 10.28
CA PHE A 983 -20.77 -13.54 11.68
C PHE A 983 -22.09 -14.29 11.85
N ASP A 984 -22.14 -15.18 12.84
CA ASP A 984 -23.39 -15.82 13.28
C ASP A 984 -24.31 -14.80 13.98
N GLU A 985 -23.71 -13.82 14.67
CA GLU A 985 -24.40 -12.78 15.44
C GLU A 985 -23.94 -11.37 15.00
N PRO A 986 -24.25 -10.94 13.77
CA PRO A 986 -23.69 -9.72 13.21
C PRO A 986 -24.05 -8.44 14.00
N THR A 987 -25.22 -8.39 14.64
CA THR A 987 -25.65 -7.23 15.44
C THR A 987 -25.01 -7.16 16.83
N ALA A 988 -24.31 -8.20 17.27
CA ALA A 988 -23.59 -8.24 18.54
C ALA A 988 -22.13 -7.77 18.42
N VAL A 989 -21.60 -7.71 17.18
CA VAL A 989 -20.18 -7.38 16.91
C VAL A 989 -19.82 -5.97 17.37
N PHE A 990 -20.72 -5.01 17.15
CA PHE A 990 -20.57 -3.64 17.62
C PHE A 990 -21.66 -3.34 18.63
N SER A 991 -21.26 -2.98 19.86
CA SER A 991 -22.19 -2.59 20.92
C SER A 991 -22.84 -1.24 20.58
N ASP A 992 -23.96 -0.92 21.23
CA ASP A 992 -24.59 0.40 21.07
C ASP A 992 -23.63 1.55 21.42
N ARG A 993 -22.75 1.35 22.41
CA ARG A 993 -21.73 2.34 22.81
C ARG A 993 -20.62 2.49 21.77
N MET A 994 -20.31 1.45 21.00
CA MET A 994 -19.38 1.57 19.87
C MET A 994 -20.04 2.26 18.68
N LEU A 995 -21.29 1.90 18.37
CA LEU A 995 -22.06 2.53 17.28
C LEU A 995 -22.37 4.00 17.58
N LYS A 996 -22.50 4.36 18.86
CA LYS A 996 -22.80 5.71 19.36
C LYS A 996 -21.77 6.15 20.41
N PRO A 997 -20.56 6.57 19.98
CA PRO A 997 -19.46 6.94 20.88
C PRO A 997 -19.82 8.03 21.90
N GLU A 998 -20.79 8.90 21.60
CA GLU A 998 -21.31 9.92 22.50
C GLU A 998 -21.88 9.35 23.81
N LEU A 999 -22.30 8.08 23.81
CA LEU A 999 -22.78 7.39 25.01
C LEU A 999 -21.65 7.05 26.00
N GLN A 1000 -20.39 7.09 25.54
CA GLN A 1000 -19.20 6.85 26.38
C GLN A 1000 -18.78 8.09 27.17
N GLY A 1001 -19.19 9.28 26.72
CA GLY A 1001 -18.91 10.54 27.39
C GLY A 1001 -19.17 11.71 26.44
N LEU A 1002 -20.22 12.49 26.72
CA LEU A 1002 -20.64 13.60 25.84
C LEU A 1002 -19.62 14.75 25.82
N GLU A 1003 -18.95 15.01 26.94
CA GLU A 1003 -17.90 16.04 27.07
C GLU A 1003 -16.70 15.73 26.14
N ASP A 1004 -16.12 14.53 26.25
CA ASP A 1004 -15.01 14.09 25.39
C ASP A 1004 -15.43 14.01 23.91
N TYR A 1005 -16.69 13.64 23.63
CA TYR A 1005 -17.23 13.61 22.28
C TYR A 1005 -17.34 15.01 21.68
N ALA A 1006 -17.88 15.97 22.43
CA ALA A 1006 -17.98 17.37 22.01
C ALA A 1006 -16.59 18.01 21.84
N ASP A 1007 -15.65 17.81 22.79
CA ASP A 1007 -14.28 18.32 22.69
C ASP A 1007 -13.54 17.70 21.49
N GLY A 1008 -13.75 16.41 21.22
CA GLY A 1008 -13.13 15.74 20.08
C GLY A 1008 -13.60 16.30 18.73
N ILE A 1009 -14.88 16.67 18.60
CA ILE A 1009 -15.40 17.35 17.41
C ILE A 1009 -14.83 18.76 17.29
N LYS A 1010 -14.80 19.53 18.39
CA LYS A 1010 -14.17 20.86 18.41
C LYS A 1010 -12.72 20.81 17.99
N ASN A 1011 -11.96 19.85 18.52
CA ASN A 1011 -10.56 19.61 18.19
C ASN A 1011 -10.38 19.34 16.67
N ILE A 1012 -11.30 18.59 16.05
CA ILE A 1012 -11.31 18.40 14.58
C ILE A 1012 -11.57 19.72 13.87
N THR A 1013 -12.60 20.47 14.25
CA THR A 1013 -13.01 21.70 13.54
C THR A 1013 -12.00 22.84 13.71
N GLU A 1014 -11.38 22.98 14.88
CA GLU A 1014 -10.30 23.95 15.14
C GLU A 1014 -9.05 23.61 14.30
N ALA A 1015 -8.72 22.32 14.19
CA ALA A 1015 -7.61 21.88 13.34
C ALA A 1015 -7.93 22.12 11.85
N GLN A 1016 -9.17 21.88 11.42
CA GLN A 1016 -9.64 22.19 10.07
C GLN A 1016 -9.53 23.68 9.75
N GLN A 1017 -9.96 24.55 10.67
CA GLN A 1017 -9.84 25.99 10.51
C GLN A 1017 -8.38 26.43 10.39
N LYS A 1018 -7.53 25.96 11.30
CA LYS A 1018 -6.09 26.27 11.30
C LYS A 1018 -5.40 25.86 10.01
N VAL A 1019 -5.67 24.65 9.52
CA VAL A 1019 -5.07 24.15 8.27
C VAL A 1019 -5.59 24.95 7.08
N ALA A 1020 -6.88 25.25 7.01
CA ALA A 1020 -7.46 26.01 5.90
C ALA A 1020 -6.93 27.45 5.82
N LEU A 1021 -6.72 28.13 6.95
CA LEU A 1021 -6.19 29.49 6.98
C LEU A 1021 -4.81 29.63 6.33
N ASN A 1022 -3.97 28.57 6.37
CA ASN A 1022 -2.66 28.60 5.71
C ASN A 1022 -2.77 28.82 4.19
N TYR A 1023 -3.81 28.29 3.53
CA TYR A 1023 -4.01 28.45 2.08
C TYR A 1023 -4.37 29.89 1.70
N PHE A 1024 -4.95 30.65 2.62
CA PHE A 1024 -5.22 32.07 2.45
C PHE A 1024 -3.96 32.90 2.72
N GLU A 1025 -3.19 32.55 3.76
CA GLU A 1025 -1.96 33.26 4.14
C GLU A 1025 -0.86 33.11 3.08
N ASP A 1026 -0.73 31.94 2.43
CA ASP A 1026 0.25 31.74 1.34
C ASP A 1026 -0.28 32.03 -0.07
N GLY A 1027 -1.53 32.47 -0.18
CA GLY A 1027 -2.19 32.81 -1.46
C GLY A 1027 -2.53 31.61 -2.34
N SER A 1028 -2.23 30.37 -1.93
CA SER A 1028 -2.48 29.16 -2.73
C SER A 1028 -3.97 28.85 -2.93
N ILE A 1029 -4.86 29.51 -2.20
CA ILE A 1029 -6.31 29.49 -2.41
C ILE A 1029 -6.72 29.95 -3.82
N GLU A 1030 -5.95 30.82 -4.47
CA GLU A 1030 -6.28 31.31 -5.81
C GLU A 1030 -6.09 30.26 -6.91
N ALA A 1031 -5.25 29.25 -6.66
CA ALA A 1031 -5.11 28.08 -7.53
C ALA A 1031 -6.13 26.98 -7.21
N ALA A 1032 -6.96 27.13 -6.18
CA ALA A 1032 -7.95 26.12 -5.83
C ALA A 1032 -9.08 26.08 -6.87
N THR A 1033 -9.39 24.88 -7.35
CA THR A 1033 -10.60 24.66 -8.16
C THR A 1033 -11.85 25.10 -7.40
N PRO A 1034 -12.94 25.50 -8.07
CA PRO A 1034 -14.15 25.98 -7.39
C PRO A 1034 -14.64 25.10 -6.23
N PRO A 1035 -14.76 23.76 -6.34
CA PRO A 1035 -15.16 22.93 -5.20
C PRO A 1035 -14.16 22.99 -4.03
N LEU A 1036 -12.84 23.00 -4.30
CA LEU A 1036 -11.84 23.11 -3.24
C LEU A 1036 -11.86 24.50 -2.57
N LYS A 1037 -12.02 25.56 -3.36
CA LYS A 1037 -12.15 26.93 -2.84
C LYS A 1037 -13.33 27.04 -1.89
N ILE A 1038 -14.49 26.49 -2.26
CA ILE A 1038 -15.66 26.40 -1.38
C ILE A 1038 -15.29 25.69 -0.06
N LEU A 1039 -14.66 24.51 -0.10
CA LEU A 1039 -14.30 23.77 1.11
C LEU A 1039 -13.36 24.55 2.03
N LEU A 1040 -12.32 25.16 1.47
CA LEU A 1040 -11.34 25.92 2.26
C LEU A 1040 -11.99 27.13 2.96
N HIS A 1041 -12.93 27.82 2.28
CA HIS A 1041 -13.72 28.87 2.92
C HIS A 1041 -14.64 28.34 4.04
N ILE A 1042 -15.33 27.20 3.82
CA ILE A 1042 -16.16 26.58 4.86
C ILE A 1042 -15.32 26.18 6.07
N MET A 1043 -14.13 25.62 5.85
CA MET A 1043 -13.23 25.22 6.93
C MET A 1043 -12.69 26.43 7.70
N ALA A 1044 -12.26 27.49 7.00
CA ALA A 1044 -11.65 28.67 7.61
C ALA A 1044 -12.65 29.61 8.28
N TYR A 1045 -13.81 29.83 7.64
CA TYR A 1045 -14.76 30.90 7.99
C TYR A 1045 -16.20 30.40 8.24
N GLY A 1046 -16.46 29.10 8.11
CA GLY A 1046 -17.78 28.50 8.33
C GLY A 1046 -18.80 28.74 7.22
N ASN A 1047 -18.49 29.56 6.22
CA ASN A 1047 -19.38 29.90 5.12
C ASN A 1047 -18.61 30.23 3.83
N TYR A 1048 -19.27 30.09 2.68
CA TYR A 1048 -18.83 30.62 1.39
C TYR A 1048 -19.95 31.49 0.82
N GLU A 1049 -19.67 32.77 0.56
CA GLU A 1049 -20.68 33.75 0.14
C GLU A 1049 -21.92 33.81 1.05
N GLY A 1050 -21.72 33.65 2.37
CA GLY A 1050 -22.81 33.62 3.36
C GLY A 1050 -23.59 32.31 3.43
N LYS A 1051 -23.25 31.29 2.63
CA LYS A 1051 -23.91 29.98 2.61
C LYS A 1051 -23.12 28.93 3.37
N HIS A 1052 -23.85 28.03 4.03
CA HIS A 1052 -23.28 26.86 4.70
C HIS A 1052 -23.10 25.70 3.70
N ILE A 1053 -22.22 24.74 3.98
CA ILE A 1053 -21.94 23.61 3.07
C ILE A 1053 -23.15 22.71 2.83
N SER A 1054 -24.18 22.76 3.68
CA SER A 1054 -25.45 22.06 3.47
C SER A 1054 -26.33 22.71 2.39
N ASP A 1055 -25.99 23.90 1.91
CA ASP A 1055 -26.72 24.57 0.84
C ASP A 1055 -26.58 23.78 -0.48
N PRO A 1056 -27.71 23.38 -1.12
CA PRO A 1056 -27.70 22.63 -2.38
C PRO A 1056 -26.93 23.34 -3.51
N GLU A 1057 -26.87 24.66 -3.52
CA GLU A 1057 -26.12 25.42 -4.53
C GLU A 1057 -24.61 25.25 -4.40
N LEU A 1058 -24.11 24.98 -3.19
CA LEU A 1058 -22.70 24.64 -2.97
C LEU A 1058 -22.45 23.16 -3.23
N ARG A 1059 -23.36 22.27 -2.80
CA ARG A 1059 -23.21 20.81 -2.97
C ARG A 1059 -23.09 20.39 -4.44
N LYS A 1060 -23.76 21.08 -5.37
CA LYS A 1060 -23.66 20.78 -6.82
C LYS A 1060 -22.24 20.86 -7.39
N TYR A 1061 -21.32 21.62 -6.77
CA TYR A 1061 -19.92 21.70 -7.23
C TYR A 1061 -19.15 20.39 -7.04
N PHE A 1062 -19.69 19.46 -6.25
CA PHE A 1062 -19.15 18.14 -6.01
C PHE A 1062 -19.85 17.05 -6.83
N ASP A 1063 -20.83 17.42 -7.66
CA ASP A 1063 -21.52 16.51 -8.56
C ASP A 1063 -20.78 16.40 -9.90
N ARG A 1064 -20.58 15.16 -10.36
CA ARG A 1064 -19.90 14.88 -11.62
C ARG A 1064 -20.49 15.64 -12.80
N ASP A 1065 -21.81 15.58 -12.96
CA ASP A 1065 -22.49 16.18 -14.12
C ASP A 1065 -22.32 17.70 -14.17
N TYR A 1066 -22.22 18.36 -13.02
CA TYR A 1066 -21.90 19.79 -12.97
C TYR A 1066 -20.45 20.05 -13.38
N VAL A 1067 -19.51 19.28 -12.83
CA VAL A 1067 -18.07 19.44 -13.07
C VAL A 1067 -17.71 19.21 -14.53
N VAL A 1068 -18.15 18.12 -15.16
CA VAL A 1068 -17.77 17.81 -16.55
C VAL A 1068 -18.29 18.83 -17.57
N ASN A 1069 -19.30 19.62 -17.20
CA ASN A 1069 -19.87 20.67 -18.03
C ASN A 1069 -19.34 22.07 -17.72
N SER A 1070 -18.49 22.22 -16.69
CA SER A 1070 -17.95 23.51 -16.27
C SER A 1070 -16.81 23.99 -17.17
N GLU A 1071 -16.62 25.31 -17.25
CA GLU A 1071 -15.52 25.90 -18.02
C GLU A 1071 -14.16 25.60 -17.38
N TRP A 1072 -14.06 25.69 -16.04
CA TRP A 1072 -12.80 25.41 -15.33
C TRP A 1072 -12.30 23.97 -15.57
N TYR A 1073 -13.20 23.00 -15.72
CA TYR A 1073 -12.82 21.63 -16.02
C TYR A 1073 -12.31 21.49 -17.45
N LYS A 1074 -13.00 22.09 -18.43
CA LYS A 1074 -12.59 22.10 -19.83
C LYS A 1074 -11.22 22.78 -20.01
N GLU A 1075 -10.97 23.87 -19.29
CA GLU A 1075 -9.67 24.56 -19.27
C GLU A 1075 -8.53 23.60 -18.87
N ARG A 1076 -8.73 22.74 -17.86
CA ARG A 1076 -7.73 21.73 -17.47
C ARG A 1076 -7.44 20.71 -18.57
N LEU A 1077 -8.45 20.32 -19.35
CA LEU A 1077 -8.27 19.40 -20.49
C LEU A 1077 -7.47 20.08 -21.61
N VAL A 1078 -7.76 21.35 -21.88
CA VAL A 1078 -7.01 22.17 -22.85
C VAL A 1078 -5.56 22.34 -22.40
N LEU A 1079 -5.31 22.61 -21.11
CA LEU A 1079 -3.97 22.70 -20.55
C LEU A 1079 -3.19 21.38 -20.71
N GLN A 1080 -3.84 20.24 -20.48
CA GLN A 1080 -3.22 18.93 -20.71
C GLN A 1080 -2.81 18.77 -22.18
N GLN A 1081 -3.73 19.05 -23.11
CA GLN A 1081 -3.44 18.97 -24.54
C GLN A 1081 -2.25 19.86 -24.92
N GLN A 1082 -2.22 21.11 -24.46
CA GLN A 1082 -1.13 22.04 -24.73
C GLN A 1082 0.22 21.53 -24.18
N LYS A 1083 0.21 20.97 -22.98
CA LYS A 1083 1.40 20.36 -22.36
C LYS A 1083 1.90 19.17 -23.19
N ASP A 1084 1.00 18.29 -23.61
CA ASP A 1084 1.34 17.11 -24.42
C ASP A 1084 1.91 17.53 -25.79
N ILE A 1085 1.31 18.52 -26.46
CA ILE A 1085 1.84 19.09 -27.72
C ILE A 1085 3.27 19.60 -27.52
N ALA A 1086 3.50 20.40 -26.48
CA ALA A 1086 4.81 20.96 -26.19
C ALA A 1086 5.84 19.87 -25.84
N PHE A 1087 5.43 18.85 -25.08
CA PHE A 1087 6.29 17.75 -24.67
C PHE A 1087 6.73 16.90 -25.87
N TYR A 1088 5.77 16.42 -26.68
CA TYR A 1088 6.08 15.61 -27.85
C TYR A 1088 6.84 16.42 -28.91
N GLY A 1089 6.57 17.72 -29.05
CA GLY A 1089 7.37 18.62 -29.90
C GLY A 1089 8.84 18.70 -29.47
N LYS A 1090 9.11 18.80 -28.16
CA LYS A 1090 10.49 18.77 -27.61
C LYS A 1090 11.16 17.42 -27.85
N GLN A 1091 10.46 16.31 -27.65
CA GLN A 1091 11.00 14.97 -27.92
C GLN A 1091 11.33 14.78 -29.40
N ILE A 1092 10.46 15.21 -30.33
CA ILE A 1092 10.73 15.16 -31.78
C ILE A 1092 12.05 15.87 -32.09
N LYS A 1093 12.23 17.08 -31.56
CA LYS A 1093 13.47 17.84 -31.75
C LYS A 1093 14.67 17.10 -31.18
N TYR A 1094 14.57 16.52 -29.98
CA TYR A 1094 15.65 15.76 -29.36
C TYR A 1094 16.09 14.57 -30.23
N LEU A 1095 15.13 13.80 -30.76
CA LEU A 1095 15.40 12.68 -31.65
C LEU A 1095 16.01 13.15 -32.99
N GLU A 1096 15.53 14.24 -33.57
CA GLU A 1096 16.09 14.83 -34.79
C GLU A 1096 17.53 15.32 -34.59
N ASP A 1097 17.80 16.00 -33.48
CA ASP A 1097 19.14 16.44 -33.10
C ASP A 1097 20.07 15.23 -32.91
N PHE A 1098 19.60 14.18 -32.22
CA PHE A 1098 20.34 12.93 -32.04
C PHE A 1098 20.67 12.21 -33.35
N ILE A 1099 19.70 12.14 -34.29
CA ILE A 1099 19.88 11.56 -35.62
C ILE A 1099 20.84 12.39 -36.47
N SER A 1100 20.77 13.73 -36.38
CA SER A 1100 21.58 14.63 -37.20
C SER A 1100 23.08 14.54 -36.89
N ASN A 1101 23.44 14.07 -35.69
CA ASN A 1101 24.83 13.90 -35.27
C ASN A 1101 25.44 12.65 -35.93
N PRO A 1102 26.42 12.79 -36.86
CA PRO A 1102 26.99 11.66 -37.58
C PRO A 1102 27.67 10.61 -36.69
N ARG A 1103 28.04 10.99 -35.45
CA ARG A 1103 28.64 10.07 -34.47
C ARG A 1103 27.63 9.03 -33.95
N ASN A 1104 26.33 9.30 -34.09
CA ASN A 1104 25.27 8.44 -33.57
C ASN A 1104 24.70 7.45 -34.59
N ASN A 1105 25.17 7.46 -35.85
CA ASN A 1105 24.59 6.66 -36.94
C ASN A 1105 24.39 5.17 -36.60
N ALA A 1106 25.35 4.55 -35.88
CA ALA A 1106 25.23 3.15 -35.46
C ALA A 1106 24.11 2.95 -34.43
N LEU A 1107 24.03 3.84 -33.43
CA LEU A 1107 23.01 3.80 -32.37
C LEU A 1107 21.61 4.09 -32.92
N VAL A 1108 21.50 5.00 -33.89
CA VAL A 1108 20.24 5.31 -34.60
C VAL A 1108 19.64 4.06 -35.25
N LEU A 1109 20.49 3.21 -35.85
CA LEU A 1109 20.07 1.94 -36.44
C LEU A 1109 19.81 0.87 -35.38
N GLU A 1110 20.69 0.74 -34.39
CA GLU A 1110 20.58 -0.26 -33.31
C GLU A 1110 19.29 -0.11 -32.50
N MET A 1111 18.92 1.12 -32.16
CA MET A 1111 17.80 1.44 -31.28
C MET A 1111 16.50 1.78 -32.03
N ASP A 1112 16.50 1.70 -33.36
CA ASP A 1112 15.41 2.12 -34.26
C ASP A 1112 14.86 3.52 -33.94
N ILE A 1113 15.75 4.51 -33.81
CA ILE A 1113 15.36 5.89 -33.47
C ILE A 1113 14.47 6.50 -34.57
N ASN A 1114 14.65 6.09 -35.82
CA ASN A 1114 13.79 6.52 -36.94
C ASN A 1114 12.35 5.99 -36.79
N GLY A 1115 12.18 4.72 -36.38
CA GLY A 1115 10.87 4.15 -36.06
C GLY A 1115 10.19 4.91 -34.93
N ARG A 1116 10.91 5.13 -33.82
CA ARG A 1116 10.40 5.92 -32.68
C ARG A 1116 9.99 7.33 -33.08
N LEU A 1117 10.80 8.02 -33.88
CA LEU A 1117 10.48 9.36 -34.39
C LEU A 1117 9.20 9.37 -35.24
N LYS A 1118 8.99 8.33 -36.06
CA LYS A 1118 7.80 8.19 -36.89
C LYS A 1118 6.55 8.02 -36.03
N ASP A 1119 6.59 7.13 -35.04
CA ASP A 1119 5.47 6.86 -34.13
C ASP A 1119 5.17 8.10 -33.28
N LEU A 1120 6.20 8.76 -32.76
CA LEU A 1120 6.08 10.00 -32.01
C LEU A 1120 5.44 11.13 -32.84
N LYS A 1121 5.79 11.28 -34.12
CA LYS A 1121 5.16 12.26 -35.02
C LYS A 1121 3.67 11.96 -35.25
N GLN A 1122 3.29 10.68 -35.26
CA GLN A 1122 1.89 10.26 -35.35
C GLN A 1122 1.13 10.60 -34.06
N PHE A 1123 1.68 10.27 -32.88
CA PHE A 1123 1.08 10.66 -31.59
C PHE A 1123 0.97 12.17 -31.44
N HIS A 1124 1.99 12.94 -31.82
CA HIS A 1124 1.95 14.40 -31.81
C HIS A 1124 0.80 14.93 -32.67
N LYS A 1125 0.53 14.33 -33.84
CA LYS A 1125 -0.63 14.69 -34.68
C LYS A 1125 -1.96 14.37 -34.00
N GLU A 1126 -2.07 13.24 -33.31
CA GLU A 1126 -3.28 12.85 -32.58
C GLU A 1126 -3.59 13.80 -31.43
N VAL A 1127 -2.59 14.16 -30.64
CA VAL A 1127 -2.72 15.11 -29.53
C VAL A 1127 -3.13 16.50 -30.02
N ASN A 1128 -2.66 16.93 -31.20
CA ASN A 1128 -3.07 18.20 -31.83
C ASN A 1128 -4.52 18.19 -32.36
N SER A 1129 -5.22 17.04 -32.35
CA SER A 1129 -6.59 16.94 -32.86
C SER A 1129 -7.66 17.30 -31.83
N GLU A 1130 -8.82 17.77 -32.29
CA GLU A 1130 -9.99 18.04 -31.42
C GLU A 1130 -10.50 16.78 -30.71
N ASN A 1131 -10.41 15.62 -31.37
CA ASN A 1131 -10.80 14.32 -30.82
C ASN A 1131 -9.96 13.93 -29.58
N TYR A 1132 -8.75 14.49 -29.42
CA TYR A 1132 -7.96 14.27 -28.21
C TYR A 1132 -8.64 14.83 -26.96
N LEU A 1133 -9.24 16.03 -27.05
CA LEU A 1133 -9.97 16.63 -25.93
C LEU A 1133 -11.19 15.79 -25.53
N GLU A 1134 -11.89 15.20 -26.50
CA GLU A 1134 -12.99 14.28 -26.23
C GLU A 1134 -12.50 13.03 -25.47
N ASN A 1135 -11.34 12.50 -25.83
CA ASN A 1135 -10.72 11.36 -25.13
C ASN A 1135 -10.21 11.69 -23.72
N LEU A 1136 -9.92 12.97 -23.46
CA LEU A 1136 -9.53 13.47 -22.13
C LEU A 1136 -10.74 13.75 -21.23
N ASN A 1137 -11.95 13.89 -21.78
CA ASN A 1137 -13.15 14.11 -20.98
C ASN A 1137 -13.44 12.91 -20.06
N GLY A 1138 -13.51 13.16 -18.76
CA GLY A 1138 -13.57 12.16 -17.70
C GLY A 1138 -12.20 11.81 -17.08
N THR A 1139 -11.10 12.42 -17.51
CA THR A 1139 -9.80 12.44 -16.81
C THR A 1139 -9.67 13.66 -15.91
N ILE A 1140 -8.63 13.74 -15.07
CA ILE A 1140 -8.36 14.93 -14.23
C ILE A 1140 -7.67 16.08 -14.96
N GLY A 1141 -7.25 15.89 -16.22
CA GLY A 1141 -6.50 16.90 -17.00
C GLY A 1141 -5.21 17.35 -16.31
N LEU A 1142 -4.78 18.58 -16.60
CA LEU A 1142 -3.62 19.22 -15.97
C LEU A 1142 -4.05 20.37 -15.03
N ASP A 1143 -3.43 20.46 -13.86
CA ASP A 1143 -3.63 21.57 -12.93
C ASP A 1143 -2.81 22.80 -13.35
N PRO A 1144 -3.37 24.03 -13.29
CA PRO A 1144 -2.63 25.24 -13.69
C PRO A 1144 -1.43 25.59 -12.79
N LEU A 1145 -1.26 24.89 -11.65
CA LEU A 1145 -0.28 25.15 -10.58
C LEU A 1145 -0.43 26.53 -9.93
N SER A 1146 -0.14 26.61 -8.63
CA SER A 1146 0.02 27.91 -7.95
C SER A 1146 1.35 28.56 -8.36
N ARG A 1147 1.35 29.88 -8.56
CA ARG A 1147 2.52 30.67 -9.01
C ARG A 1147 2.60 31.98 -8.23
N LYS A 1148 3.83 32.46 -7.97
CA LYS A 1148 4.10 33.78 -7.37
C LYS A 1148 3.99 34.92 -8.37
#